data_AF-A0A167STH3-F1
#
_entry.id   AF-A0A167STH3-F1
#
_cell.length_a   1.000
_cell.length_b   1.000
_cell.length_c   1.000
_cell.angle_alpha   90.00
_cell.angle_beta   90.00
_cell.angle_gamma   90.00
#
_symmetry.space_group_name_H-M   'P 1'
#
loop_
_entity.id
_entity.type
_entity.pdbx_description
1 polymer ?
#
loop_
_entity_poly.entity_id
_entity_poly.type
_entity_poly.pdbx_seq_one_letter_code
_entity_poly.pdbx_strand_id
1 'polypeptide(L)'
;MQQLTVHSDPVRKWIKGVVICSWIIGGVLALNIILTVVAAGLAYSGNSGQMFDFASLYMGKCSTSKYWTTGLHLLINILSTALLGASNYCMQCLAAPSREQVDEAHSQKTWVRIGVPNIMDLLRYQTGRRRLLGSILLITSLPIHLIYNSAVYFSIGPTEYSIVAAQDKLIQEHGNSTEFEQCFTENVGMDLPSFNAAIRDGRFNTLSKQECIDIFAQDYASGYGTVVLVTKDPMPQNESVALVGTGNRHSFEGGFSQFSWLCDEEYPCTKSIAEEDTQDWSVDALTWSRPTIHLSVPIPGGIYESGGWLDVGHYGVPDTEDYNHLDDILDKHHTLEELQAALGNSSGWVNNSFPGSVTVRNGEPDCTYPRDYGKRTARSYSIDHCMTLPVEETCQLFFSPLICLVVIGCNLVKLICALLAARENRKDIFLTTGDAIASFLAKPDPATEGVCLLSGSLVKKRTQGWRKYKGRERKSLDLLETKQESPLRLPSRKRWFQAASVSRWVYTVLLFVCMLVPSVIVLRLGILNYNKASKSKSIWDSGLGEASSGTTLAGLSISATSTGIFSMILMANIPQILVSLAYFFYNGLLTCMLGAVEYDNYATKRKPLRVSWPRGAQRSTYYLTLPYRYSIPLLIVSAVLHWLVSQSFFFVQVIPFDRHGVPQERYPEVLVTCGYSPVAIIFGIIVGGLLPVVAALMGLRRFRSHMPLAGQCSAAISAACHPMTTAVDHALKPVQWGEVPGSVLSHSGFLNTITTDIECDARSSVGSDEQRLPLARELDRNDSRAVGFLHCTFTSEDVSEPSTSHLYL
;
A
#
# COMPACT_ATOMS: atom_id res chain seq x y z
N MET A 1 -35.28 45.21 19.59
CA MET A 1 -34.57 43.99 19.16
C MET A 1 -33.36 44.39 18.35
N GLN A 2 -32.21 44.52 19.01
CA GLN A 2 -30.93 44.80 18.36
C GLN A 2 -30.45 43.54 17.63
N GLN A 3 -30.26 43.66 16.32
CA GLN A 3 -29.50 42.70 15.53
C GLN A 3 -28.06 42.70 16.05
N LEU A 4 -27.68 41.63 16.73
CA LEU A 4 -26.28 41.26 16.95
C LEU A 4 -25.65 40.90 15.59
N THR A 5 -25.24 41.93 14.84
CA THR A 5 -24.22 41.77 13.81
C THR A 5 -22.93 41.35 14.51
N VAL A 6 -22.69 40.05 14.57
CA VAL A 6 -21.40 39.49 14.95
C VAL A 6 -20.40 39.96 13.91
N HIS A 7 -19.69 41.05 14.21
CA HIS A 7 -18.48 41.44 13.49
C HIS A 7 -17.51 40.25 13.55
N SER A 8 -17.40 39.50 12.46
CA SER A 8 -16.46 38.41 12.35
C SER A 8 -15.05 39.00 12.38
N ASP A 9 -14.38 38.81 13.51
CA ASP A 9 -13.02 39.24 13.80
C ASP A 9 -12.06 38.84 12.64
N PRO A 10 -11.37 39.78 11.96
CA PRO A 10 -10.46 39.49 10.84
C PRO A 10 -9.26 38.61 11.22
N VAL A 11 -9.13 38.28 12.51
CA VAL A 11 -8.06 37.51 13.16
C VAL A 11 -8.23 35.98 13.03
N ARG A 12 -9.42 35.44 12.71
CA ARG A 12 -9.71 33.98 12.70
C ARG A 12 -9.71 33.30 11.32
N LYS A 13 -9.08 33.87 10.29
CA LYS A 13 -9.20 33.35 8.92
C LYS A 13 -8.46 32.00 8.66
N TRP A 14 -7.54 31.56 9.51
CA TRP A 14 -6.83 30.26 9.37
C TRP A 14 -7.72 29.05 9.63
N ILE A 15 -8.82 29.26 10.37
CA ILE A 15 -9.83 28.26 10.67
C ILE A 15 -10.47 27.71 9.38
N LYS A 16 -10.61 28.52 8.32
CA LYS A 16 -11.31 28.10 7.08
C LYS A 16 -10.70 26.86 6.41
N GLY A 17 -9.37 26.79 6.31
CA GLY A 17 -8.70 25.63 5.70
C GLY A 17 -8.80 24.38 6.57
N VAL A 18 -8.65 24.54 7.88
CA VAL A 18 -8.78 23.43 8.83
C VAL A 18 -10.23 22.95 8.86
N VAL A 19 -11.21 23.85 8.75
CA VAL A 19 -12.63 23.51 8.63
C VAL A 19 -12.91 22.70 7.37
N ILE A 20 -12.36 23.06 6.20
CA ILE A 20 -12.49 22.23 4.99
C ILE A 20 -11.90 20.84 5.21
N CYS A 21 -10.74 20.74 5.85
CA CYS A 21 -10.17 19.43 6.20
C CYS A 21 -11.07 18.65 7.15
N SER A 22 -11.70 19.30 8.13
CA SER A 22 -12.71 18.69 8.99
C SER A 22 -13.95 18.24 8.22
N TRP A 23 -14.41 18.98 7.21
CA TRP A 23 -15.51 18.56 6.33
C TRP A 23 -15.13 17.32 5.50
N ILE A 24 -13.91 17.28 4.96
CA ILE A 24 -13.41 16.10 4.23
C ILE A 24 -13.36 14.90 5.18
N ILE A 25 -12.73 15.04 6.36
CA ILE A 25 -12.61 13.96 7.34
C ILE A 25 -14.00 13.52 7.82
N GLY A 26 -14.90 14.46 8.10
CA GLY A 26 -16.27 14.19 8.54
C GLY A 26 -17.11 13.50 7.45
N GLY A 27 -16.96 13.90 6.19
CA GLY A 27 -17.62 13.26 5.05
C GLY A 27 -17.15 11.82 4.84
N VAL A 28 -15.84 11.57 4.92
CA VAL A 28 -15.28 10.21 4.85
C VAL A 28 -15.73 9.37 6.05
N LEU A 29 -15.76 9.95 7.26
CA LEU A 29 -16.27 9.28 8.46
C LEU A 29 -17.74 8.88 8.27
N ALA A 30 -18.60 9.80 7.82
CA ALA A 30 -20.01 9.52 7.58
C ALA A 30 -20.21 8.43 6.52
N LEU A 31 -19.47 8.50 5.41
CA LEU A 31 -19.52 7.47 4.37
C LEU A 31 -19.10 6.10 4.92
N ASN A 32 -18.01 6.03 5.70
CA ASN A 32 -17.55 4.77 6.29
C ASN A 32 -18.55 4.19 7.27
N ILE A 33 -19.21 5.03 8.06
CA ILE A 33 -20.30 4.59 8.96
C ILE A 33 -21.46 4.03 8.12
N ILE A 34 -21.91 4.75 7.09
CA ILE A 34 -23.01 4.30 6.22
C ILE A 34 -22.66 2.95 5.56
N LEU A 35 -21.50 2.85 4.94
CA LEU A 35 -21.04 1.62 4.28
C LEU A 35 -20.92 0.46 5.27
N THR A 36 -20.40 0.70 6.47
CA THR A 36 -20.28 -0.34 7.51
C THR A 36 -21.64 -0.80 8.02
N VAL A 37 -22.59 0.12 8.21
CA VAL A 37 -23.96 -0.22 8.64
C VAL A 37 -24.69 -1.00 7.55
N VAL A 38 -24.57 -0.59 6.28
CA VAL A 38 -25.14 -1.33 5.15
C VAL A 38 -24.50 -2.72 5.04
N ALA A 39 -23.18 -2.82 5.14
CA ALA A 39 -22.44 -4.08 5.11
C ALA A 39 -22.88 -5.04 6.24
N ALA A 40 -22.97 -4.53 7.48
CA ALA A 40 -23.45 -5.30 8.62
C ALA A 40 -24.92 -5.71 8.44
N GLY A 41 -25.77 -4.80 7.95
CA GLY A 41 -27.17 -5.10 7.67
C GLY A 41 -27.33 -6.22 6.63
N LEU A 42 -26.52 -6.22 5.57
CA LEU A 42 -26.55 -7.27 4.55
C LEU A 42 -26.03 -8.60 5.12
N ALA A 43 -24.86 -8.61 5.74
CA ALA A 43 -24.22 -9.83 6.22
C ALA A 43 -25.00 -10.54 7.33
N TYR A 44 -25.56 -9.78 8.28
CA TYR A 44 -26.26 -10.32 9.45
C TYR A 44 -27.79 -10.36 9.28
N SER A 45 -28.31 -10.06 8.09
CA SER A 45 -29.75 -10.23 7.80
C SER A 45 -30.17 -11.70 7.71
N GLY A 46 -29.23 -12.59 7.39
CA GLY A 46 -29.44 -14.04 7.37
C GLY A 46 -29.17 -14.71 8.72
N ASN A 47 -29.84 -15.82 9.00
CA ASN A 47 -29.73 -16.59 10.25
C ASN A 47 -28.42 -17.43 10.36
N SER A 48 -27.37 -17.05 9.62
CA SER A 48 -26.08 -17.75 9.56
C SER A 48 -25.18 -17.28 10.70
N GLY A 49 -24.59 -18.21 11.46
CA GLY A 49 -23.66 -17.95 12.57
C GLY A 49 -22.31 -17.34 12.16
N GLN A 50 -22.35 -16.21 11.45
CA GLN A 50 -21.17 -15.50 10.96
C GLN A 50 -20.35 -14.94 12.13
N MET A 51 -19.04 -15.12 12.06
CA MET A 51 -18.10 -14.58 13.05
C MET A 51 -17.98 -13.05 12.92
N PHE A 52 -17.64 -12.38 14.02
CA PHE A 52 -17.46 -10.93 14.03
C PHE A 52 -16.16 -10.48 13.33
N ASP A 53 -15.19 -11.38 13.17
CA ASP A 53 -13.91 -11.06 12.54
C ASP A 53 -14.08 -10.83 11.03
N PHE A 54 -14.82 -11.73 10.38
CA PHE A 54 -15.08 -11.72 8.94
C PHE A 54 -16.48 -12.26 8.65
N ALA A 55 -17.22 -11.51 7.84
CA ALA A 55 -18.59 -11.78 7.50
C ALA A 55 -18.80 -11.71 5.98
N SER A 56 -19.57 -12.64 5.42
CA SER A 56 -19.84 -12.71 3.98
C SER A 56 -20.96 -11.74 3.62
N LEU A 57 -20.67 -10.78 2.73
CA LEU A 57 -21.62 -9.82 2.19
C LEU A 57 -22.40 -10.37 0.99
N TYR A 58 -21.76 -11.25 0.23
CA TYR A 58 -22.31 -11.81 -0.99
C TYR A 58 -21.62 -13.14 -1.25
N MET A 59 -22.41 -14.13 -1.68
CA MET A 59 -21.96 -15.40 -2.20
C MET A 59 -22.65 -15.61 -3.54
N GLY A 60 -21.88 -15.98 -4.56
CA GLY A 60 -22.40 -16.13 -5.93
C GLY A 60 -21.29 -16.02 -6.97
N LYS A 61 -21.59 -15.29 -8.05
CA LYS A 61 -20.69 -15.13 -9.20
C LYS A 61 -19.36 -14.48 -8.82
N CYS A 62 -18.26 -15.14 -9.14
CA CYS A 62 -16.88 -14.71 -8.96
C CYS A 62 -16.62 -13.38 -9.68
N SER A 63 -17.15 -13.20 -10.89
CA SER A 63 -17.01 -11.93 -11.63
C SER A 63 -17.60 -10.76 -10.85
N THR A 64 -18.77 -10.95 -10.23
CA THR A 64 -19.46 -9.92 -9.46
C THR A 64 -18.67 -9.55 -8.22
N SER A 65 -18.26 -10.54 -7.42
CA SER A 65 -17.46 -10.34 -6.20
C SER A 65 -16.12 -9.66 -6.51
N LYS A 66 -15.46 -10.04 -7.61
CA LYS A 66 -14.20 -9.45 -8.08
C LYS A 66 -14.36 -7.98 -8.51
N TYR A 67 -15.38 -7.66 -9.31
CA TYR A 67 -15.63 -6.27 -9.74
C TYR A 67 -15.95 -5.35 -8.56
N TRP A 68 -16.79 -5.81 -7.62
CA TRP A 68 -17.09 -5.07 -6.40
C TRP A 68 -15.84 -4.86 -5.54
N THR A 69 -15.03 -5.90 -5.32
CA THR A 69 -13.78 -5.79 -4.55
C THR A 69 -12.84 -4.77 -5.19
N THR A 70 -12.64 -4.85 -6.51
CA THR A 70 -11.77 -3.94 -7.26
C THR A 70 -12.25 -2.48 -7.14
N GLY A 71 -13.56 -2.25 -7.29
CA GLY A 71 -14.17 -0.92 -7.17
C GLY A 71 -14.11 -0.36 -5.75
N LEU A 72 -14.38 -1.20 -4.73
CA LEU A 72 -14.31 -0.82 -3.33
C LEU A 72 -12.87 -0.50 -2.91
N HIS A 73 -11.87 -1.27 -3.38
CA HIS A 73 -10.45 -0.96 -3.15
C HIS A 73 -10.07 0.38 -3.78
N LEU A 74 -10.53 0.69 -5.00
CA LEU A 74 -10.29 1.99 -5.61
C LEU A 74 -10.89 3.12 -4.75
N LEU A 75 -12.15 2.97 -4.31
CA LEU A 75 -12.81 3.92 -3.42
C LEU A 75 -12.03 4.11 -2.10
N ILE A 76 -11.65 3.02 -1.44
CA ILE A 76 -10.86 3.02 -0.20
C ILE A 76 -9.56 3.80 -0.38
N ASN A 77 -8.82 3.58 -1.46
CA ASN A 77 -7.56 4.27 -1.72
C ASN A 77 -7.75 5.77 -2.01
N ILE A 78 -8.85 6.16 -2.67
CA ILE A 78 -9.23 7.58 -2.85
C ILE A 78 -9.53 8.22 -1.49
N LEU A 79 -10.36 7.57 -0.66
CA LEU A 79 -10.74 8.08 0.66
C LEU A 79 -9.52 8.18 1.60
N SER A 80 -8.68 7.15 1.64
CA SER A 80 -7.45 7.13 2.43
C SER A 80 -6.49 8.25 2.02
N THR A 81 -6.31 8.46 0.71
CA THR A 81 -5.45 9.53 0.19
C THR A 81 -6.01 10.93 0.51
N ALA A 82 -7.33 11.12 0.43
CA ALA A 82 -7.99 12.36 0.84
C ALA A 82 -7.78 12.65 2.33
N LEU A 83 -7.92 11.64 3.19
CA LEU A 83 -7.65 11.72 4.63
C LEU A 83 -6.19 12.04 4.91
N LEU A 84 -5.25 11.44 4.16
CA LEU A 84 -3.81 11.73 4.26
C LEU A 84 -3.53 13.20 3.89
N GLY A 85 -4.12 13.69 2.80
CA GLY A 85 -4.02 15.09 2.37
C GLY A 85 -4.56 16.08 3.42
N ALA A 86 -5.75 15.82 3.95
CA ALA A 86 -6.37 16.63 5.00
C ALA A 86 -5.56 16.61 6.30
N SER A 87 -5.08 15.44 6.72
CA SER A 87 -4.24 15.27 7.91
C SER A 87 -2.90 15.99 7.76
N ASN A 88 -2.27 15.89 6.58
CA ASN A 88 -1.04 16.60 6.24
C ASN A 88 -1.21 18.11 6.35
N TYR A 89 -2.34 18.65 5.87
CA TYR A 89 -2.62 20.08 6.00
C TYR A 89 -2.80 20.51 7.46
N CYS A 90 -3.59 19.79 8.25
CA CYS A 90 -3.75 20.08 9.68
C CYS A 90 -2.40 20.06 10.41
N MET A 91 -1.54 19.08 10.11
CA MET A 91 -0.18 19.01 10.66
C MET A 91 0.69 20.20 10.24
N GLN A 92 0.57 20.69 9.00
CA GLN A 92 1.26 21.91 8.55
C GLN A 92 0.84 23.15 9.36
N CYS A 93 -0.45 23.29 9.63
CA CYS A 93 -0.97 24.38 10.48
C CYS A 93 -0.42 24.32 11.91
N LEU A 94 -0.33 23.12 12.48
CA LEU A 94 0.23 22.92 13.81
C LEU A 94 1.75 23.17 13.86
N ALA A 95 2.47 22.89 12.77
CA ALA A 95 3.92 23.05 12.66
C ALA A 95 4.37 24.48 12.34
N ALA A 96 3.51 25.30 11.73
CA ALA A 96 3.87 26.64 11.28
C ALA A 96 4.27 27.56 12.46
N PRO A 97 5.36 28.34 12.33
CA PRO A 97 5.78 29.27 13.38
C PRO A 97 4.90 30.54 13.38
N SER A 98 4.74 31.18 14.55
CA SER A 98 4.17 32.53 14.65
C SER A 98 5.25 33.60 14.55
N ARG A 99 4.86 34.85 14.26
CA ARG A 99 5.77 36.00 14.24
C ARG A 99 6.63 36.09 15.50
N GLU A 100 6.00 35.93 16.67
CA GLU A 100 6.69 35.94 17.97
C GLU A 100 7.80 34.88 18.07
N GLN A 101 7.53 33.64 17.64
CA GLN A 101 8.53 32.57 17.65
C GLN A 101 9.68 32.83 16.68
N VAL A 102 9.39 33.52 15.58
CA VAL A 102 10.39 33.91 14.58
C VAL A 102 11.28 35.02 15.14
N ASP A 103 10.68 36.05 15.73
CA ASP A 103 11.40 37.16 16.38
C ASP A 103 12.27 36.64 17.53
N GLU A 104 11.75 35.72 18.36
CA GLU A 104 12.53 35.03 19.40
C GLU A 104 13.73 34.26 18.81
N ALA A 105 13.51 33.47 17.75
CA ALA A 105 14.60 32.75 17.10
C ALA A 105 15.67 33.71 16.54
N HIS A 106 15.24 34.79 15.88
CA HIS A 106 16.12 35.80 15.30
C HIS A 106 16.91 36.57 16.36
N SER A 107 16.32 36.85 17.52
CA SER A 107 17.02 37.46 18.67
C SER A 107 18.21 36.63 19.15
N GLN A 108 18.11 35.30 19.02
CA GLN A 108 19.19 34.35 19.35
C GLN A 108 20.13 34.07 18.17
N LYS A 109 20.02 34.84 17.07
CA LYS A 109 20.72 34.62 15.79
C LYS A 109 20.51 33.20 15.26
N THR A 110 19.28 32.70 15.37
CA THR A 110 18.81 31.41 14.83
C THR A 110 17.59 31.61 13.92
N TRP A 111 17.27 30.63 13.09
CA TRP A 111 16.22 30.75 12.09
C TRP A 111 15.27 29.57 12.15
N VAL A 112 14.03 29.80 11.74
CA VAL A 112 12.99 28.76 11.64
C VAL A 112 12.56 28.57 10.19
N ARG A 113 11.99 27.41 9.90
CA ARG A 113 11.50 27.08 8.56
C ARG A 113 10.11 27.65 8.34
N ILE A 114 9.94 28.35 7.21
CA ILE A 114 8.65 28.91 6.79
C ILE A 114 8.12 28.13 5.58
N GLY A 115 6.82 27.82 5.63
CA GLY A 115 6.05 27.37 4.48
C GLY A 115 6.52 26.07 3.85
N VAL A 116 6.85 25.06 4.66
CA VAL A 116 7.02 23.69 4.18
C VAL A 116 6.56 22.65 5.22
N PRO A 117 5.85 21.59 4.80
CA PRO A 117 5.55 20.45 5.66
C PRO A 117 6.84 19.78 6.12
N ASN A 118 7.08 19.78 7.43
CA ASN A 118 8.11 18.95 8.02
C ASN A 118 7.61 18.30 9.31
N ILE A 119 7.15 17.05 9.17
CA ILE A 119 6.66 16.23 10.29
C ILE A 119 7.77 16.05 11.34
N MET A 120 9.05 16.00 10.93
CA MET A 120 10.13 15.92 11.90
C MET A 120 10.29 17.21 12.71
N ASP A 121 9.98 18.37 12.13
CA ASP A 121 10.02 19.62 12.88
C ASP A 121 8.83 19.69 13.87
N LEU A 122 7.67 19.17 13.47
CA LEU A 122 6.51 19.00 14.35
C LEU A 122 6.83 18.08 15.53
N LEU A 123 7.53 16.96 15.30
CA LEU A 123 7.86 16.00 16.34
C LEU A 123 9.05 16.41 17.22
N ARG A 124 10.02 17.16 16.68
CA ARG A 124 11.24 17.54 17.42
C ARG A 124 11.19 18.93 18.04
N TYR A 125 10.62 19.92 17.36
CA TYR A 125 10.72 21.33 17.75
C TYR A 125 9.44 21.90 18.36
N GLN A 126 8.27 21.33 18.04
CA GLN A 126 7.02 21.75 18.69
C GLN A 126 6.85 21.04 20.03
N THR A 127 6.24 21.72 21.00
CA THR A 127 6.02 21.21 22.36
C THR A 127 4.53 21.25 22.76
N GLY A 128 4.18 20.50 23.80
CA GLY A 128 2.83 20.49 24.38
C GLY A 128 1.74 20.01 23.42
N ARG A 129 0.61 20.72 23.43
CA ARG A 129 -0.63 20.35 22.71
C ARG A 129 -0.43 20.19 21.20
N ARG A 130 0.42 20.99 20.57
CA ARG A 130 0.64 20.95 19.11
C ARG A 130 1.36 19.68 18.68
N ARG A 131 2.38 19.28 19.44
CA ARG A 131 3.06 17.99 19.23
C ARG A 131 2.11 16.83 19.45
N LEU A 132 1.29 16.87 20.51
CA LEU A 132 0.30 15.83 20.78
C LEU A 132 -0.70 15.67 19.64
N LEU A 133 -1.38 16.74 19.23
CA LEU A 133 -2.35 16.71 18.14
C LEU A 133 -1.72 16.26 16.81
N GLY A 134 -0.52 16.76 16.52
CA GLY A 134 0.26 16.38 15.35
C GLY A 134 0.63 14.89 15.32
N SER A 135 1.12 14.36 16.45
CA SER A 135 1.45 12.95 16.60
C SER A 135 0.23 12.06 16.46
N ILE A 136 -0.91 12.43 17.06
CA ILE A 136 -2.16 11.65 16.95
C ILE A 136 -2.64 11.62 15.49
N LEU A 137 -2.63 12.75 14.78
CA LEU A 137 -2.98 12.82 13.36
C LEU A 137 -2.09 11.91 12.50
N LEU A 138 -0.79 11.83 12.83
CA LEU A 138 0.16 10.97 12.13
C LEU A 138 -0.11 9.48 12.42
N ILE A 139 -0.17 9.10 13.70
CA ILE A 139 -0.34 7.70 14.14
C ILE A 139 -1.66 7.13 13.62
N THR A 140 -2.75 7.87 13.72
CA THR A 140 -4.08 7.45 13.20
C THR A 140 -4.12 7.31 11.67
N SER A 141 -3.11 7.78 10.93
CA SER A 141 -3.02 7.52 9.48
C SER A 141 -2.46 6.13 9.18
N LEU A 142 -1.71 5.51 10.11
CA LEU A 142 -1.06 4.22 9.85
C LEU A 142 -2.06 3.08 9.66
N PRO A 143 -3.06 2.87 10.55
CA PRO A 143 -4.03 1.79 10.35
C PRO A 143 -4.82 1.94 9.05
N ILE A 144 -5.14 3.17 8.66
CA ILE A 144 -5.91 3.45 7.44
C ILE A 144 -5.16 2.98 6.20
N HIS A 145 -3.84 3.17 6.12
CA HIS A 145 -3.07 2.67 4.97
C HIS A 145 -2.63 1.21 5.10
N LEU A 146 -2.61 0.66 6.32
CA LEU A 146 -2.12 -0.70 6.58
C LEU A 146 -3.20 -1.78 6.55
N ILE A 147 -4.45 -1.48 6.93
CA ILE A 147 -5.50 -2.50 7.03
C ILE A 147 -6.80 -2.14 6.29
N TYR A 148 -6.99 -0.90 5.85
CA TYR A 148 -8.29 -0.48 5.30
C TYR A 148 -8.62 -1.17 3.97
N ASN A 149 -7.64 -1.47 3.12
CA ASN A 149 -7.86 -2.27 1.90
C ASN A 149 -8.37 -3.68 2.21
N SER A 150 -8.17 -4.18 3.44
CA SER A 150 -8.63 -5.49 3.88
C SER A 150 -9.94 -5.42 4.66
N ALA A 151 -10.56 -4.23 4.76
CA ALA A 151 -11.93 -4.10 5.26
C ALA A 151 -12.93 -4.86 4.38
N VAL A 152 -12.60 -5.04 3.10
CA VAL A 152 -13.33 -5.87 2.14
C VAL A 152 -12.34 -6.66 1.31
N TYR A 153 -12.57 -7.96 1.10
CA TYR A 153 -11.74 -8.79 0.24
C TYR A 153 -12.56 -9.89 -0.47
N PHE A 154 -11.99 -10.41 -1.55
CA PHE A 154 -12.56 -11.47 -2.36
C PHE A 154 -12.00 -12.83 -1.94
N SER A 155 -12.87 -13.83 -1.81
CA SER A 155 -12.49 -15.23 -1.61
C SER A 155 -12.98 -16.07 -2.77
N ILE A 156 -12.10 -16.95 -3.27
CA ILE A 156 -12.44 -17.91 -4.32
C ILE A 156 -13.15 -19.11 -3.70
N GLY A 157 -14.28 -19.51 -4.28
CA GLY A 157 -15.02 -20.72 -3.90
C GLY A 157 -15.00 -21.74 -5.05
N PRO A 158 -13.91 -22.49 -5.25
CA PRO A 158 -13.89 -23.57 -6.21
C PRO A 158 -14.77 -24.73 -5.71
N THR A 159 -15.59 -25.28 -6.59
CA THR A 159 -16.45 -26.43 -6.27
C THR A 159 -15.82 -27.69 -6.81
N GLU A 160 -15.76 -28.73 -6.00
CA GLU A 160 -15.35 -30.06 -6.46
C GLU A 160 -16.34 -30.56 -7.51
N TYR A 161 -15.82 -31.01 -8.66
CA TYR A 161 -16.64 -31.52 -9.76
C TYR A 161 -16.25 -32.95 -10.11
N SER A 162 -17.24 -33.74 -10.51
CA SER A 162 -17.05 -35.12 -11.01
C SER A 162 -16.77 -35.14 -12.51
N ILE A 163 -15.93 -36.07 -12.96
CA ILE A 163 -15.69 -36.36 -14.38
C ILE A 163 -16.09 -37.80 -14.66
N VAL A 164 -17.01 -37.97 -15.61
CA VAL A 164 -17.47 -39.28 -16.07
C VAL A 164 -17.36 -39.37 -17.59
N ALA A 165 -17.11 -40.57 -18.12
CA ALA A 165 -17.20 -40.85 -19.55
C ALA A 165 -18.50 -41.59 -19.85
N ALA A 166 -19.24 -41.13 -20.85
CA ALA A 166 -20.51 -41.74 -21.25
C ALA A 166 -20.77 -41.56 -22.75
N GLN A 167 -21.63 -42.40 -23.32
CA GLN A 167 -22.17 -42.18 -24.67
C GLN A 167 -23.20 -41.05 -24.66
N ASP A 168 -23.47 -40.44 -25.83
CA ASP A 168 -24.53 -39.44 -26.02
C ASP A 168 -25.95 -40.06 -26.00
N LYS A 169 -26.26 -40.75 -24.90
CA LYS A 169 -27.50 -41.46 -24.61
C LYS A 169 -27.76 -41.45 -23.11
N LEU A 170 -29.02 -41.71 -22.72
CA LEU A 170 -29.37 -41.88 -21.30
C LEU A 170 -28.63 -43.10 -20.72
N ILE A 171 -28.13 -42.96 -19.48
CA ILE A 171 -27.49 -44.04 -18.74
C ILE A 171 -28.58 -45.01 -18.30
N GLN A 172 -28.44 -46.29 -18.64
CA GLN A 172 -29.37 -47.32 -18.19
C GLN A 172 -29.07 -47.69 -16.73
N GLU A 173 -30.13 -47.90 -15.94
CA GLU A 173 -30.00 -48.43 -14.58
C GLU A 173 -29.32 -49.80 -14.62
N HIS A 174 -28.28 -49.97 -13.80
CA HIS A 174 -27.63 -51.27 -13.63
C HIS A 174 -28.58 -52.16 -12.82
N GLY A 175 -29.36 -53.01 -13.51
CA GLY A 175 -30.47 -53.76 -12.91
C GLY A 175 -30.20 -54.28 -11.49
N ASN A 176 -31.10 -53.98 -10.54
CA ASN A 176 -31.10 -54.39 -9.13
C ASN A 176 -29.77 -54.25 -8.34
N SER A 177 -28.74 -53.56 -8.83
CA SER A 177 -27.50 -53.35 -8.10
C SER A 177 -27.54 -52.04 -7.31
N THR A 178 -27.89 -52.13 -6.03
CA THR A 178 -27.88 -50.98 -5.10
C THR A 178 -26.48 -50.40 -4.89
N GLU A 179 -25.43 -51.20 -5.05
CA GLU A 179 -24.03 -50.75 -4.88
C GLU A 179 -23.63 -49.73 -5.95
N PHE A 180 -23.95 -49.99 -7.23
CA PHE A 180 -23.60 -49.06 -8.30
C PHE A 180 -24.29 -47.71 -8.11
N GLU A 181 -25.58 -47.71 -7.79
CA GLU A 181 -26.34 -46.47 -7.58
C GLU A 181 -25.85 -45.67 -6.37
N GLN A 182 -25.51 -46.37 -5.28
CA GLN A 182 -24.88 -45.77 -4.11
C GLN A 182 -23.54 -45.13 -4.49
N CYS A 183 -22.65 -45.87 -5.15
CA CYS A 183 -21.35 -45.35 -5.52
C CYS A 183 -21.40 -44.28 -6.61
N PHE A 184 -22.38 -44.36 -7.52
CA PHE A 184 -22.65 -43.30 -8.46
C PHE A 184 -23.01 -42.01 -7.73
N THR A 185 -23.93 -42.09 -6.78
CA THR A 185 -24.40 -40.92 -6.02
C THR A 185 -23.25 -40.27 -5.23
N GLU A 186 -22.44 -41.10 -4.55
CA GLU A 186 -21.27 -40.63 -3.77
C GLU A 186 -20.18 -40.01 -4.67
N ASN A 187 -19.83 -40.65 -5.79
CA ASN A 187 -18.75 -40.16 -6.67
C ASN A 187 -19.17 -39.00 -7.58
N VAL A 188 -20.43 -38.96 -8.00
CA VAL A 188 -20.93 -37.92 -8.92
C VAL A 188 -21.45 -36.71 -8.16
N GLY A 189 -21.97 -36.90 -6.93
CA GLY A 189 -22.61 -35.87 -6.12
C GLY A 189 -24.11 -35.70 -6.41
N MET A 190 -24.70 -36.55 -7.25
CA MET A 190 -26.12 -36.57 -7.58
C MET A 190 -26.59 -37.98 -7.91
N ASP A 191 -27.87 -38.26 -7.66
CA ASP A 191 -28.46 -39.57 -7.98
C ASP A 191 -28.63 -39.76 -9.50
N LEU A 192 -28.61 -41.03 -9.92
CA LEU A 192 -28.70 -41.42 -11.33
C LEU A 192 -30.00 -40.93 -12.01
N PRO A 193 -31.19 -41.01 -11.40
CA PRO A 193 -32.40 -40.41 -11.95
C PRO A 193 -32.28 -38.91 -12.21
N SER A 194 -31.75 -38.14 -11.25
CA SER A 194 -31.51 -36.70 -11.40
C SER A 194 -30.50 -36.38 -12.51
N PHE A 195 -29.47 -37.22 -12.67
CA PHE A 195 -28.49 -37.10 -13.74
C PHE A 195 -29.13 -37.34 -15.12
N ASN A 196 -29.90 -38.42 -15.27
CA ASN A 196 -30.64 -38.71 -16.49
C ASN A 196 -31.71 -37.64 -16.81
N ALA A 197 -32.34 -37.06 -15.79
CA ALA A 197 -33.22 -35.90 -15.96
C ALA A 197 -32.45 -34.69 -16.48
N ALA A 198 -31.25 -34.40 -15.94
CA ALA A 198 -30.41 -33.30 -16.42
C ALA A 198 -30.04 -33.42 -17.90
N ILE A 199 -29.74 -34.63 -18.38
CA ILE A 199 -29.50 -34.91 -19.80
C ILE A 199 -30.77 -34.66 -20.61
N ARG A 200 -31.90 -35.26 -20.18
CA ARG A 200 -33.19 -35.17 -20.89
C ARG A 200 -33.70 -33.74 -21.04
N ASP A 201 -33.52 -32.93 -20.00
CA ASP A 201 -33.97 -31.54 -19.93
C ASP A 201 -33.02 -30.58 -20.67
N GLY A 202 -31.91 -31.08 -21.22
CA GLY A 202 -30.92 -30.27 -21.93
C GLY A 202 -30.20 -29.26 -21.02
N ARG A 203 -29.98 -29.61 -19.73
CA ARG A 203 -29.28 -28.74 -18.76
C ARG A 203 -27.76 -28.73 -18.93
N PHE A 204 -27.23 -29.70 -19.67
CA PHE A 204 -25.81 -29.78 -19.99
C PHE A 204 -25.44 -28.85 -21.14
N ASN A 205 -24.34 -28.11 -20.98
CA ASN A 205 -23.76 -27.30 -22.05
C ASN A 205 -22.73 -28.11 -22.82
N THR A 206 -22.91 -28.27 -24.12
CA THR A 206 -21.95 -28.89 -25.03
C THR A 206 -20.79 -27.94 -25.31
N LEU A 207 -19.56 -28.42 -25.12
CA LEU A 207 -18.33 -27.69 -25.36
C LEU A 207 -17.43 -28.49 -26.31
N SER A 208 -16.73 -27.78 -27.20
CA SER A 208 -15.63 -28.39 -27.96
C SER A 208 -14.50 -28.84 -27.05
N LYS A 209 -13.60 -29.69 -27.57
CA LYS A 209 -12.42 -30.13 -26.80
C LYS A 209 -11.61 -28.95 -26.26
N GLN A 210 -11.34 -27.96 -27.13
CA GLN A 210 -10.58 -26.77 -26.75
C GLN A 210 -11.27 -25.93 -25.70
N GLU A 211 -12.59 -25.70 -25.83
CA GLU A 211 -13.36 -24.95 -24.81
C GLU A 211 -13.35 -25.68 -23.46
N CYS A 212 -13.40 -27.02 -23.46
CA CYS A 212 -13.30 -27.82 -22.25
C CYS A 212 -11.95 -27.60 -21.54
N ILE A 213 -10.85 -27.67 -22.30
CA ILE A 213 -9.49 -27.46 -21.79
C ILE A 213 -9.34 -26.02 -21.30
N ASP A 214 -9.84 -25.04 -22.04
CA ASP A 214 -9.76 -23.62 -21.67
C ASP A 214 -10.48 -23.33 -20.33
N ILE A 215 -11.58 -24.04 -20.04
CA ILE A 215 -12.35 -23.89 -18.81
C ILE A 215 -11.72 -24.63 -17.63
N PHE A 216 -11.28 -25.88 -17.84
CA PHE A 216 -10.89 -26.76 -16.74
C PHE A 216 -9.39 -26.85 -16.50
N ALA A 217 -8.52 -26.45 -17.44
CA ALA A 217 -7.07 -26.45 -17.24
C ALA A 217 -6.57 -25.27 -16.38
N GLN A 218 -7.21 -25.07 -15.22
CA GLN A 218 -6.91 -24.04 -14.24
C GLN A 218 -7.31 -24.49 -12.82
N ASP A 219 -6.59 -24.03 -11.81
CA ASP A 219 -6.72 -24.57 -10.45
C ASP A 219 -7.95 -24.11 -9.67
N TYR A 220 -8.69 -23.10 -10.15
CA TYR A 220 -9.79 -22.49 -9.40
C TYR A 220 -11.10 -22.47 -10.19
N ALA A 221 -11.31 -23.47 -11.05
CA ALA A 221 -12.55 -23.57 -11.84
C ALA A 221 -13.77 -23.59 -10.89
N SER A 222 -14.78 -22.78 -11.17
CA SER A 222 -15.99 -22.68 -10.35
C SER A 222 -17.24 -22.63 -11.24
N GLY A 223 -18.39 -22.96 -10.66
CA GLY A 223 -19.67 -22.96 -11.37
C GLY A 223 -19.94 -24.21 -12.20
N TYR A 224 -19.22 -25.31 -11.94
CA TYR A 224 -19.43 -26.62 -12.59
C TYR A 224 -19.54 -27.72 -11.53
N GLY A 225 -20.52 -28.62 -11.68
CA GLY A 225 -20.72 -29.76 -10.77
C GLY A 225 -20.32 -31.10 -11.38
N THR A 226 -20.60 -31.31 -12.67
CA THR A 226 -20.29 -32.56 -13.37
C THR A 226 -19.84 -32.30 -14.79
N VAL A 227 -18.80 -33.01 -15.22
CA VAL A 227 -18.25 -33.01 -16.57
C VAL A 227 -18.46 -34.40 -17.17
N VAL A 228 -19.14 -34.45 -18.31
CA VAL A 228 -19.37 -35.68 -19.06
C VAL A 228 -18.48 -35.64 -20.30
N LEU A 229 -17.50 -36.53 -20.36
CA LEU A 229 -16.67 -36.76 -21.53
C LEU A 229 -17.42 -37.70 -22.48
N VAL A 230 -17.83 -37.17 -23.62
CA VAL A 230 -18.66 -37.92 -24.57
C VAL A 230 -17.77 -38.80 -25.42
N THR A 231 -18.02 -40.11 -25.37
CA THR A 231 -17.32 -41.11 -26.18
C THR A 231 -18.22 -41.74 -27.23
N LYS A 232 -17.63 -42.05 -28.39
CA LYS A 232 -18.26 -42.85 -29.45
C LYS A 232 -17.94 -44.34 -29.33
N ASP A 233 -17.02 -44.70 -28.43
CA ASP A 233 -16.61 -46.07 -28.23
C ASP A 233 -17.74 -46.90 -27.59
N PRO A 234 -17.85 -48.20 -27.92
CA PRO A 234 -18.89 -49.06 -27.37
C PRO A 234 -18.67 -49.27 -25.86
N MET A 235 -19.65 -48.89 -25.04
CA MET A 235 -19.66 -49.17 -23.61
C MET A 235 -20.40 -50.49 -23.31
N PRO A 236 -20.01 -51.23 -22.26
CA PRO A 236 -20.71 -52.46 -21.86
C PRO A 236 -22.19 -52.21 -21.55
N GLN A 237 -23.06 -53.17 -21.87
CA GLN A 237 -24.52 -53.02 -21.69
C GLN A 237 -24.93 -52.68 -20.25
N ASN A 238 -24.18 -53.18 -19.25
CA ASN A 238 -24.46 -52.92 -17.84
C ASN A 238 -23.63 -51.74 -17.27
N GLU A 239 -22.70 -51.15 -18.02
CA GLU A 239 -21.85 -50.05 -17.54
C GLU A 239 -21.85 -48.93 -18.59
N SER A 240 -22.99 -48.26 -18.72
CA SER A 240 -23.19 -47.18 -19.70
C SER A 240 -22.55 -45.83 -19.30
N VAL A 241 -21.84 -45.82 -18.16
CA VAL A 241 -21.06 -44.70 -17.65
C VAL A 241 -19.82 -45.22 -16.93
N ALA A 242 -18.71 -44.51 -17.09
CA ALA A 242 -17.44 -44.82 -16.44
C ALA A 242 -16.98 -43.62 -15.61
N LEU A 243 -16.51 -43.87 -14.39
CA LEU A 243 -15.86 -42.86 -13.56
C LEU A 243 -14.47 -42.58 -14.13
N VAL A 244 -14.13 -41.30 -14.33
CA VAL A 244 -12.82 -40.88 -14.85
C VAL A 244 -12.00 -40.20 -13.77
N GLY A 245 -12.63 -39.33 -12.98
CA GLY A 245 -11.92 -38.62 -11.91
C GLY A 245 -12.72 -37.47 -11.32
N THR A 246 -12.00 -36.58 -10.66
CA THR A 246 -12.54 -35.42 -9.95
C THR A 246 -11.61 -34.22 -10.11
N GLY A 247 -12.15 -33.00 -10.15
CA GLY A 247 -11.37 -31.77 -10.11
C GLY A 247 -11.65 -30.94 -8.86
N ASN A 248 -10.73 -30.04 -8.50
CA ASN A 248 -10.76 -29.22 -7.27
C ASN A 248 -10.83 -30.03 -5.95
N ARG A 249 -10.36 -31.28 -5.97
CA ARG A 249 -10.46 -32.21 -4.83
C ARG A 249 -9.34 -32.05 -3.81
N HIS A 250 -8.12 -31.79 -4.27
CA HIS A 250 -6.96 -31.73 -3.38
C HIS A 250 -6.92 -30.41 -2.63
N SER A 251 -6.22 -30.38 -1.50
CA SER A 251 -5.86 -29.10 -0.90
C SER A 251 -5.13 -28.25 -1.94
N PHE A 252 -5.37 -26.94 -1.93
CA PHE A 252 -4.61 -26.01 -2.77
C PHE A 252 -3.19 -25.75 -2.21
N GLU A 253 -2.72 -26.61 -1.31
CA GLU A 253 -1.40 -26.61 -0.69
C GLU A 253 -0.51 -27.63 -1.42
N GLY A 254 0.76 -27.31 -1.67
CA GLY A 254 1.72 -28.29 -2.20
C GLY A 254 1.85 -28.39 -3.73
N GLY A 255 1.16 -27.54 -4.51
CA GLY A 255 1.41 -27.41 -5.95
C GLY A 255 0.84 -28.54 -6.82
N PHE A 256 -0.09 -29.34 -6.30
CA PHE A 256 -0.90 -30.26 -7.10
C PHE A 256 -1.87 -29.48 -8.00
N SER A 257 -1.90 -29.84 -9.27
CA SER A 257 -2.82 -29.27 -10.24
C SER A 257 -4.22 -29.84 -10.02
N GLN A 258 -5.21 -28.98 -9.82
CA GLN A 258 -6.59 -29.34 -9.49
C GLN A 258 -7.37 -29.90 -10.70
N PHE A 259 -6.68 -29.94 -11.84
CA PHE A 259 -7.13 -30.41 -13.13
C PHE A 259 -6.22 -31.52 -13.67
N SER A 260 -5.49 -32.22 -12.79
CA SER A 260 -4.58 -33.32 -13.18
C SER A 260 -5.27 -34.44 -13.97
N TRP A 261 -6.60 -34.56 -13.87
CA TRP A 261 -7.40 -35.49 -14.67
C TRP A 261 -7.31 -35.24 -16.20
N LEU A 262 -6.80 -34.08 -16.63
CA LEU A 262 -6.53 -33.76 -18.04
C LEU A 262 -5.15 -34.23 -18.53
N CYS A 263 -4.26 -34.70 -17.64
CA CYS A 263 -2.89 -35.06 -17.98
C CYS A 263 -2.59 -36.54 -17.67
N ASP A 264 -1.74 -37.18 -18.48
CA ASP A 264 -1.39 -38.59 -18.33
C ASP A 264 -0.09 -38.77 -17.51
N GLU A 265 -0.23 -39.04 -16.21
CA GLU A 265 0.86 -39.37 -15.26
C GLU A 265 1.98 -38.31 -15.05
N GLU A 266 1.96 -37.16 -15.75
CA GLU A 266 2.89 -36.05 -15.52
C GLU A 266 2.43 -35.09 -14.41
N TYR A 267 3.21 -35.03 -13.32
CA TYR A 267 3.02 -34.09 -12.22
C TYR A 267 4.13 -33.04 -12.15
N PRO A 268 3.82 -31.73 -12.05
CA PRO A 268 2.49 -31.11 -12.06
C PRO A 268 1.91 -30.90 -13.48
N CYS A 269 0.61 -31.12 -13.65
CA CYS A 269 -0.13 -30.87 -14.88
C CYS A 269 -0.24 -29.35 -15.15
N THR A 270 0.11 -28.91 -16.36
CA THR A 270 0.01 -27.48 -16.76
C THR A 270 -0.92 -27.36 -17.95
N LYS A 271 -1.48 -26.17 -18.20
CA LYS A 271 -2.41 -25.97 -19.33
C LYS A 271 -1.85 -26.48 -20.66
N SER A 272 -0.57 -26.23 -20.95
CA SER A 272 0.00 -26.69 -22.21
C SER A 272 0.24 -28.21 -22.25
N ILE A 273 0.45 -28.87 -21.10
CA ILE A 273 0.54 -30.35 -21.05
C ILE A 273 -0.85 -30.92 -21.29
N ALA A 274 -1.88 -30.37 -20.63
CA ALA A 274 -3.26 -30.73 -20.90
C ALA A 274 -3.62 -30.54 -22.39
N GLU A 275 -3.21 -29.44 -23.03
CA GLU A 275 -3.40 -29.23 -24.48
C GLU A 275 -2.64 -30.23 -25.36
N GLU A 276 -1.49 -30.75 -24.92
CA GLU A 276 -0.69 -31.74 -25.64
C GLU A 276 -1.32 -33.14 -25.51
N ASP A 277 -1.61 -33.56 -24.27
CA ASP A 277 -2.19 -34.87 -23.95
C ASP A 277 -3.60 -35.04 -24.51
N THR A 278 -4.34 -33.94 -24.72
CA THR A 278 -5.70 -33.97 -25.25
C THR A 278 -5.80 -33.85 -26.78
N GLN A 279 -4.67 -33.83 -27.52
CA GLN A 279 -4.72 -33.88 -29.00
C GLN A 279 -5.38 -35.18 -29.48
N ASP A 280 -4.93 -36.31 -28.93
CA ASP A 280 -5.52 -37.63 -29.11
C ASP A 280 -6.25 -38.06 -27.82
N TRP A 281 -7.18 -37.21 -27.38
CA TRP A 281 -7.81 -37.34 -26.05
C TRP A 281 -8.46 -38.72 -25.81
N SER A 282 -7.80 -39.53 -24.98
CA SER A 282 -8.31 -40.76 -24.39
C SER A 282 -8.29 -40.67 -22.86
N VAL A 283 -9.23 -41.35 -22.20
CA VAL A 283 -9.29 -41.41 -20.74
C VAL A 283 -9.49 -42.83 -20.25
N ASP A 284 -8.79 -43.18 -19.17
CA ASP A 284 -8.93 -44.48 -18.51
C ASP A 284 -10.06 -44.45 -17.48
N ALA A 285 -10.85 -45.52 -17.46
CA ALA A 285 -11.92 -45.67 -16.48
C ALA A 285 -11.39 -46.15 -15.13
N LEU A 286 -11.90 -45.59 -14.06
CA LEU A 286 -11.65 -45.97 -12.67
C LEU A 286 -12.72 -46.95 -12.15
N THR A 287 -12.37 -47.73 -11.15
CA THR A 287 -13.32 -48.53 -10.36
C THR A 287 -14.25 -47.63 -9.53
N TRP A 288 -15.55 -47.97 -9.48
CA TRP A 288 -16.57 -47.22 -8.71
C TRP A 288 -16.47 -47.42 -7.19
N SER A 289 -15.98 -48.58 -6.75
CA SER A 289 -15.80 -48.92 -5.34
C SER A 289 -14.49 -49.69 -5.15
N ARG A 290 -13.97 -49.66 -3.92
CA ARG A 290 -13.08 -50.72 -3.45
C ARG A 290 -13.84 -51.69 -2.56
N PRO A 291 -13.54 -52.99 -2.61
CA PRO A 291 -13.95 -53.89 -1.55
C PRO A 291 -13.27 -53.44 -0.25
N THR A 292 -14.05 -53.29 0.83
CA THR A 292 -13.49 -53.10 2.17
C THR A 292 -13.51 -54.41 2.93
N ILE A 293 -12.56 -54.57 3.84
CA ILE A 293 -12.49 -55.71 4.73
C ILE A 293 -12.77 -55.17 6.13
N HIS A 294 -13.77 -55.73 6.81
CA HIS A 294 -13.98 -55.47 8.22
C HIS A 294 -13.17 -56.46 9.04
N LEU A 295 -12.22 -55.94 9.81
CA LEU A 295 -11.32 -56.69 10.65
C LEU A 295 -11.74 -56.48 12.11
N SER A 296 -11.85 -57.58 12.86
CA SER A 296 -12.17 -57.56 14.28
C SER A 296 -11.17 -58.45 15.03
N VAL A 297 -10.32 -57.81 15.82
CA VAL A 297 -9.16 -58.41 16.50
C VAL A 297 -9.33 -58.29 18.02
N PRO A 298 -9.25 -59.39 18.77
CA PRO A 298 -9.29 -59.33 20.22
C PRO A 298 -8.00 -58.68 20.77
N ILE A 299 -8.17 -57.72 21.68
CA ILE A 299 -7.08 -57.03 22.38
C ILE A 299 -7.30 -57.14 23.90
N PRO A 300 -6.28 -56.95 24.75
CA PRO A 300 -6.41 -57.12 26.21
C PRO A 300 -7.52 -56.27 26.87
N GLY A 301 -7.97 -55.19 26.23
CA GLY A 301 -9.04 -54.29 26.71
C GLY A 301 -10.40 -54.44 26.02
N GLY A 302 -10.58 -55.39 25.08
CA GLY A 302 -11.81 -55.54 24.30
C GLY A 302 -11.57 -56.09 22.89
N ILE A 303 -12.30 -55.56 21.92
CA ILE A 303 -12.17 -55.90 20.50
C ILE A 303 -11.79 -54.61 19.76
N TYR A 304 -10.72 -54.68 18.96
CA TYR A 304 -10.33 -53.63 18.03
C TYR A 304 -11.00 -53.92 16.68
N GLU A 305 -11.75 -52.94 16.17
CA GLU A 305 -12.42 -53.03 14.87
C GLU A 305 -11.85 -51.99 13.91
N SER A 306 -11.57 -52.42 12.68
CA SER A 306 -11.01 -51.55 11.64
C SER A 306 -11.43 -51.97 10.24
N GLY A 307 -11.22 -51.09 9.26
CA GLY A 307 -11.46 -51.34 7.84
C GLY A 307 -10.33 -52.07 7.12
N GLY A 308 -9.65 -53.00 7.81
CA GLY A 308 -8.62 -53.86 7.20
C GLY A 308 -7.18 -53.39 7.41
N TRP A 309 -6.91 -52.65 8.49
CA TRP A 309 -5.55 -52.25 8.94
C TRP A 309 -5.42 -52.42 10.45
N LEU A 310 -4.20 -52.44 11.00
CA LEU A 310 -3.99 -52.68 12.43
C LEU A 310 -2.95 -51.70 13.03
N ASP A 311 -3.38 -50.81 13.94
CA ASP A 311 -2.46 -49.85 14.57
C ASP A 311 -1.67 -50.46 15.74
N VAL A 312 -0.65 -51.25 15.45
CA VAL A 312 0.16 -51.94 16.46
C VAL A 312 0.80 -50.95 17.45
N GLY A 313 0.74 -51.26 18.74
CA GLY A 313 1.26 -50.41 19.83
C GLY A 313 0.38 -49.23 20.22
N HIS A 314 -0.73 -49.00 19.51
CA HIS A 314 -1.65 -47.89 19.74
C HIS A 314 -3.07 -48.40 20.03
N TYR A 315 -3.92 -47.56 20.63
CA TYR A 315 -5.34 -47.86 20.90
C TYR A 315 -5.62 -49.20 21.63
N GLY A 316 -4.65 -49.69 22.43
CA GLY A 316 -4.76 -50.94 23.16
C GLY A 316 -4.36 -52.19 22.38
N VAL A 317 -3.93 -52.06 21.12
CA VAL A 317 -3.33 -53.14 20.31
C VAL A 317 -1.91 -53.41 20.81
N PRO A 318 -1.59 -54.63 21.30
CA PRO A 318 -0.27 -54.97 21.80
C PRO A 318 0.79 -54.97 20.69
N ASP A 319 1.99 -54.47 21.01
CA ASP A 319 3.17 -54.60 20.16
C ASP A 319 3.86 -55.95 20.42
N THR A 320 3.29 -57.03 19.87
CA THR A 320 3.86 -58.39 19.97
C THR A 320 4.02 -59.01 18.57
N GLU A 321 4.80 -60.09 18.48
CA GLU A 321 5.10 -60.76 17.20
C GLU A 321 3.85 -61.16 16.41
N ASP A 322 2.78 -61.63 17.08
CA ASP A 322 1.54 -62.02 16.40
C ASP A 322 0.76 -60.81 15.84
N TYR A 323 0.65 -59.69 16.58
CA TYR A 323 -0.04 -58.50 16.05
C TYR A 323 0.77 -57.83 14.93
N ASN A 324 2.11 -57.79 15.04
CA ASN A 324 2.98 -57.31 13.97
C ASN A 324 2.93 -58.22 12.73
N HIS A 325 2.83 -59.54 12.92
CA HIS A 325 2.68 -60.48 11.80
C HIS A 325 1.33 -60.31 11.09
N LEU A 326 0.24 -60.08 11.85
CA LEU A 326 -1.06 -59.77 11.28
C LEU A 326 -1.05 -58.47 10.47
N ASP A 327 -0.40 -57.43 10.99
CA ASP A 327 -0.23 -56.15 10.30
C ASP A 327 0.52 -56.30 8.97
N ASP A 328 1.64 -57.05 8.95
CA ASP A 328 2.39 -57.35 7.73
C ASP A 328 1.59 -58.16 6.69
N ILE A 329 0.66 -59.02 7.13
CA ILE A 329 -0.26 -59.72 6.22
C ILE A 329 -1.28 -58.73 5.63
N LEU A 330 -1.82 -57.81 6.43
CA LEU A 330 -2.80 -56.81 5.98
C LEU A 330 -2.19 -55.82 4.99
N ASP A 331 -0.92 -55.44 5.20
CA ASP A 331 -0.16 -54.53 4.34
C ASP A 331 0.14 -55.12 2.94
N LYS A 332 0.12 -56.44 2.78
CA LYS A 332 0.38 -57.12 1.50
C LYS A 332 -0.81 -57.17 0.54
N HIS A 333 -1.91 -56.46 0.87
CA HIS A 333 -3.09 -56.25 0.03
C HIS A 333 -3.71 -57.54 -0.54
N HIS A 334 -4.17 -58.42 0.35
CA HIS A 334 -4.83 -59.68 0.02
C HIS A 334 -6.34 -59.52 -0.25
N THR A 335 -6.88 -60.35 -1.14
CA THR A 335 -8.34 -60.56 -1.24
C THR A 335 -8.86 -61.21 0.05
N LEU A 336 -10.17 -61.12 0.36
CA LEU A 336 -10.74 -61.76 1.56
C LEU A 336 -10.37 -63.25 1.64
N GLU A 337 -10.38 -63.95 0.51
CA GLU A 337 -10.07 -65.38 0.40
C GLU A 337 -8.60 -65.66 0.73
N GLU A 338 -7.69 -64.83 0.24
CA GLU A 338 -6.25 -64.91 0.55
C GLU A 338 -5.95 -64.57 2.02
N LEU A 339 -6.65 -63.57 2.57
CA LEU A 339 -6.50 -63.18 3.98
C LEU A 339 -7.02 -64.29 4.91
N GLN A 340 -8.15 -64.92 4.56
CA GLN A 340 -8.67 -66.09 5.26
C GLN A 340 -7.74 -67.30 5.14
N ALA A 341 -7.13 -67.51 3.97
CA ALA A 341 -6.15 -68.58 3.77
C ALA A 341 -4.86 -68.35 4.59
N ALA A 342 -4.40 -67.10 4.68
CA ALA A 342 -3.23 -66.72 5.48
C ALA A 342 -3.48 -66.93 6.99
N LEU A 343 -4.66 -66.54 7.49
CA LEU A 343 -5.08 -66.78 8.87
C LEU A 343 -5.28 -68.28 9.17
N GLY A 344 -5.64 -69.08 8.16
CA GLY A 344 -5.79 -70.53 8.27
C GLY A 344 -4.46 -71.30 8.39
N ASN A 345 -3.32 -70.68 8.09
CA ASN A 345 -2.02 -71.31 8.19
C ASN A 345 -1.40 -71.14 9.59
N SER A 346 -1.43 -72.19 10.39
CA SER A 346 -0.96 -72.16 11.79
C SER A 346 0.56 -72.14 11.97
N SER A 347 1.36 -72.32 10.91
CA SER A 347 2.82 -72.47 11.04
C SER A 347 3.59 -71.14 11.17
N GLY A 348 2.90 -69.99 11.15
CA GLY A 348 3.51 -68.65 11.20
C GLY A 348 3.24 -67.85 12.49
N TRP A 349 2.45 -68.40 13.42
CA TRP A 349 1.98 -67.68 14.61
C TRP A 349 2.65 -68.19 15.88
N VAL A 350 3.02 -67.28 16.78
CA VAL A 350 3.58 -67.60 18.10
C VAL A 350 2.49 -68.20 18.98
N ASN A 351 1.28 -67.62 18.96
CA ASN A 351 0.08 -68.22 19.52
C ASN A 351 -0.80 -68.85 18.44
N ASN A 352 -0.76 -70.17 18.33
CA ASN A 352 -1.56 -70.93 17.36
C ASN A 352 -3.09 -70.74 17.46
N SER A 353 -3.59 -70.21 18.58
CA SER A 353 -5.02 -69.92 18.75
C SER A 353 -5.42 -68.48 18.39
N PHE A 354 -4.44 -67.58 18.24
CA PHE A 354 -4.68 -66.17 17.90
C PHE A 354 -5.34 -65.97 16.52
N PRO A 355 -4.92 -66.65 15.44
CA PRO A 355 -5.50 -66.43 14.11
C PRO A 355 -6.98 -66.79 14.05
N GLY A 356 -7.38 -67.87 14.74
CA GLY A 356 -8.77 -68.29 14.84
C GLY A 356 -9.65 -67.36 15.70
N SER A 357 -9.03 -66.43 16.44
CA SER A 357 -9.73 -65.41 17.23
C SER A 357 -9.95 -64.11 16.45
N VAL A 358 -9.26 -63.92 15.32
CA VAL A 358 -9.43 -62.79 14.41
C VAL A 358 -10.60 -63.09 13.48
N THR A 359 -11.56 -62.17 13.40
CA THR A 359 -12.67 -62.30 12.46
C THR A 359 -12.51 -61.30 11.32
N VAL A 360 -12.59 -61.82 10.10
CA VAL A 360 -12.47 -61.05 8.86
C VAL A 360 -13.75 -61.25 8.06
N ARG A 361 -14.40 -60.14 7.68
CA ARG A 361 -15.62 -60.14 6.88
C ARG A 361 -15.49 -59.14 5.74
N ASN A 362 -16.25 -59.34 4.67
CA ASN A 362 -16.47 -58.27 3.70
C ASN A 362 -17.19 -57.12 4.42
N GLY A 363 -16.63 -55.92 4.30
CA GLY A 363 -17.32 -54.70 4.68
C GLY A 363 -18.20 -54.19 3.54
N GLU A 364 -18.85 -53.05 3.77
CA GLU A 364 -19.57 -52.34 2.72
C GLU A 364 -18.58 -51.74 1.70
N PRO A 365 -18.91 -51.76 0.40
CA PRO A 365 -18.05 -51.19 -0.62
C PRO A 365 -17.80 -49.71 -0.33
N ASP A 366 -16.53 -49.31 -0.31
CA ASP A 366 -16.17 -47.92 -0.08
C ASP A 366 -16.24 -47.17 -1.40
N CYS A 367 -17.33 -46.45 -1.58
CA CYS A 367 -17.59 -45.60 -2.72
C CYS A 367 -16.80 -44.28 -2.71
N THR A 368 -16.18 -43.89 -1.58
CA THR A 368 -15.38 -42.65 -1.49
C THR A 368 -13.98 -42.79 -2.11
N TYR A 369 -13.68 -44.00 -2.59
CA TYR A 369 -12.43 -44.48 -3.17
C TYR A 369 -12.29 -44.16 -4.67
N PRO A 370 -12.12 -42.89 -5.02
CA PRO A 370 -10.76 -42.65 -5.47
C PRO A 370 -10.28 -41.31 -4.92
N ARG A 371 -9.71 -41.33 -3.70
CA ARG A 371 -9.09 -40.13 -3.11
C ARG A 371 -7.84 -39.66 -3.84
N ASP A 372 -7.13 -40.53 -4.55
CA ASP A 372 -5.94 -40.13 -5.31
C ASP A 372 -5.64 -41.01 -6.55
N TYR A 373 -5.86 -42.33 -6.49
CA TYR A 373 -5.63 -43.26 -7.60
C TYR A 373 -6.58 -44.45 -7.51
N GLY A 374 -7.83 -44.28 -7.98
CA GLY A 374 -8.71 -45.43 -8.20
C GLY A 374 -7.97 -46.44 -9.08
N LYS A 375 -8.18 -47.75 -8.87
CA LYS A 375 -7.53 -48.75 -9.71
C LYS A 375 -7.99 -48.52 -11.15
N ARG A 376 -7.07 -48.07 -12.02
CA ARG A 376 -7.36 -47.93 -13.46
C ARG A 376 -7.81 -49.30 -13.97
N THR A 377 -8.97 -49.30 -14.60
CA THR A 377 -9.44 -50.47 -15.34
C THR A 377 -8.62 -50.59 -16.62
N ALA A 378 -8.60 -51.76 -17.24
CA ALA A 378 -7.93 -51.95 -18.54
C ALA A 378 -8.67 -51.28 -19.72
N ARG A 379 -9.66 -50.41 -19.44
CA ARG A 379 -10.53 -49.79 -20.44
C ARG A 379 -10.21 -48.32 -20.58
N SER A 380 -9.93 -47.93 -21.82
CA SER A 380 -9.70 -46.55 -22.22
C SER A 380 -10.74 -46.15 -23.27
N TYR A 381 -11.20 -44.90 -23.24
CA TYR A 381 -12.23 -44.37 -24.14
C TYR A 381 -11.73 -43.10 -24.85
N SER A 382 -11.89 -43.06 -26.17
CA SER A 382 -11.64 -41.88 -27.00
C SER A 382 -12.74 -40.85 -26.77
N ILE A 383 -12.35 -39.61 -26.56
CA ILE A 383 -13.26 -38.49 -26.29
C ILE A 383 -13.53 -37.69 -27.58
N ASP A 384 -14.80 -37.42 -27.86
CA ASP A 384 -15.25 -36.62 -28.99
C ASP A 384 -15.38 -35.14 -28.60
N HIS A 385 -16.11 -34.88 -27.51
CA HIS A 385 -16.35 -33.55 -26.95
C HIS A 385 -16.74 -33.69 -25.46
N CYS A 386 -16.94 -32.57 -24.75
CA CYS A 386 -17.38 -32.61 -23.36
C CYS A 386 -18.70 -31.87 -23.16
N MET A 387 -19.45 -32.30 -22.16
CA MET A 387 -20.68 -31.65 -21.70
C MET A 387 -20.53 -31.29 -20.22
N THR A 388 -21.01 -30.11 -19.83
CA THR A 388 -20.86 -29.64 -18.44
C THR A 388 -22.21 -29.31 -17.82
N LEU A 389 -22.39 -29.70 -16.55
CA LEU A 389 -23.53 -29.31 -15.75
C LEU A 389 -23.16 -28.06 -14.94
N PRO A 390 -23.69 -26.87 -15.28
CA PRO A 390 -23.42 -25.67 -14.52
C PRO A 390 -24.10 -25.73 -13.14
N VAL A 391 -23.39 -25.23 -12.13
CA VAL A 391 -23.91 -25.01 -10.78
C VAL A 391 -23.71 -23.56 -10.37
N GLU A 392 -24.36 -23.13 -9.29
CA GLU A 392 -24.15 -21.78 -8.78
C GLU A 392 -22.70 -21.61 -8.29
N GLU A 393 -22.03 -20.56 -8.75
CA GLU A 393 -20.70 -20.19 -8.25
C GLU A 393 -20.78 -19.81 -6.76
N THR A 394 -19.79 -20.21 -5.98
CA THR A 394 -19.75 -19.99 -4.51
C THR A 394 -18.69 -18.97 -4.08
N CYS A 395 -18.24 -18.11 -5.00
CA CYS A 395 -17.29 -17.05 -4.68
C CYS A 395 -17.88 -16.01 -3.74
N GLN A 396 -17.06 -15.54 -2.79
CA GLN A 396 -17.54 -14.69 -1.70
C GLN A 396 -16.88 -13.32 -1.67
N LEU A 397 -17.67 -12.33 -1.28
CA LEU A 397 -17.21 -10.99 -0.91
C LEU A 397 -17.28 -10.88 0.60
N PHE A 398 -16.13 -10.84 1.27
CA PHE A 398 -16.06 -10.68 2.72
C PHE A 398 -15.87 -9.23 3.12
N PHE A 399 -16.37 -8.89 4.30
CA PHE A 399 -15.95 -7.68 5.02
C PHE A 399 -15.54 -7.99 6.45
N SER A 400 -14.71 -7.13 7.03
CA SER A 400 -14.29 -7.23 8.43
C SER A 400 -14.91 -6.10 9.27
N PRO A 401 -15.91 -6.40 10.11
CA PRO A 401 -16.46 -5.45 11.07
C PRO A 401 -15.38 -4.81 11.95
N LEU A 402 -14.41 -5.61 12.41
CA LEU A 402 -13.31 -5.14 13.26
C LEU A 402 -12.47 -4.06 12.57
N ILE A 403 -12.03 -4.30 11.34
CA ILE A 403 -11.23 -3.32 10.57
C ILE A 403 -12.05 -2.05 10.33
N CYS A 404 -13.32 -2.18 9.94
CA CYS A 404 -14.22 -1.05 9.74
C CYS A 404 -14.34 -0.18 11.01
N LEU A 405 -14.50 -0.79 12.19
CA LEU A 405 -14.56 -0.08 13.47
C LEU A 405 -13.25 0.63 13.81
N VAL A 406 -12.10 -0.01 13.57
CA VAL A 406 -10.78 0.61 13.78
C VAL A 406 -10.61 1.84 12.87
N VAL A 407 -11.00 1.75 11.60
CA VAL A 407 -10.92 2.86 10.64
C VAL A 407 -11.87 4.00 11.03
N ILE A 408 -13.11 3.69 11.43
CA ILE A 408 -14.08 4.66 11.95
C ILE A 408 -13.52 5.37 13.19
N GLY A 409 -12.97 4.60 14.15
CA GLY A 409 -12.33 5.14 15.35
C GLY A 409 -11.17 6.08 15.03
N CYS A 410 -10.28 5.68 14.10
CA CYS A 410 -9.19 6.53 13.63
C CYS A 410 -9.70 7.83 12.99
N ASN A 411 -10.74 7.75 12.15
CA ASN A 411 -11.34 8.90 11.50
C ASN A 411 -12.04 9.85 12.50
N LEU A 412 -12.69 9.31 13.52
CA LEU A 412 -13.28 10.09 14.59
C LEU A 412 -12.20 10.85 15.39
N VAL A 413 -11.13 10.16 15.78
CA VAL A 413 -10.00 10.79 16.48
C VAL A 413 -9.35 11.88 15.61
N LYS A 414 -9.18 11.64 14.30
CA LYS A 414 -8.70 12.65 13.36
C LYS A 414 -9.61 13.87 13.30
N LEU A 415 -10.93 13.66 13.24
CA LEU A 415 -11.90 14.75 13.21
C LEU A 415 -11.83 15.58 14.48
N ILE A 416 -11.78 14.93 15.65
CA ILE A 416 -11.61 15.60 16.95
C ILE A 416 -10.31 16.42 16.95
N CYS A 417 -9.20 15.83 16.49
CA CYS A 417 -7.91 16.53 16.42
C CYS A 417 -7.97 17.75 15.48
N ALA A 418 -8.62 17.64 14.32
CA ALA A 418 -8.79 18.74 13.38
C ALA A 418 -9.66 19.87 13.96
N LEU A 419 -10.76 19.53 14.66
CA LEU A 419 -11.62 20.50 15.34
C LEU A 419 -10.90 21.18 16.52
N LEU A 420 -10.12 20.43 17.30
CA LEU A 420 -9.30 20.99 18.37
C LEU A 420 -8.19 21.88 17.81
N ALA A 421 -7.56 21.48 16.71
CA ALA A 421 -6.57 22.28 16.00
C ALA A 421 -7.19 23.59 15.52
N ALA A 422 -8.46 23.60 15.07
CA ALA A 422 -9.20 24.80 14.66
C ALA A 422 -9.57 25.76 15.83
N ARG A 423 -9.51 25.29 17.08
CA ARG A 423 -9.78 26.11 18.27
C ARG A 423 -8.53 26.77 18.86
N GLU A 424 -7.35 26.51 18.32
CA GLU A 424 -6.09 27.05 18.82
C GLU A 424 -5.97 28.56 18.52
N ASN A 425 -6.05 29.44 19.52
CA ASN A 425 -5.93 30.89 19.31
C ASN A 425 -4.49 31.31 18.98
N ARG A 426 -4.08 31.18 17.71
CA ARG A 426 -2.81 31.70 17.20
C ARG A 426 -3.03 32.88 16.27
N LYS A 427 -2.24 33.94 16.48
CA LYS A 427 -2.17 35.12 15.61
C LYS A 427 -0.90 35.02 14.76
N ASP A 428 -0.97 35.58 13.55
CA ASP A 428 0.18 35.84 12.68
C ASP A 428 1.12 34.63 12.48
N ILE A 429 0.55 33.49 12.07
CA ILE A 429 1.30 32.27 11.72
C ILE A 429 1.78 32.28 10.27
N PHE A 430 2.95 31.73 9.99
CA PHE A 430 3.57 31.74 8.67
C PHE A 430 3.40 30.40 7.94
N LEU A 431 2.26 30.23 7.28
CA LEU A 431 1.97 29.04 6.46
C LEU A 431 2.62 29.12 5.08
N THR A 432 2.79 30.32 4.53
CA THR A 432 3.37 30.57 3.22
C THR A 432 4.51 31.58 3.32
N THR A 433 5.41 31.57 2.33
CA THR A 433 6.45 32.60 2.21
C THR A 433 5.86 34.00 2.11
N GLY A 434 4.68 34.15 1.50
CA GLY A 434 4.02 35.44 1.43
C GLY A 434 3.49 35.94 2.78
N ASP A 435 3.04 35.06 3.69
CA ASP A 435 2.65 35.47 5.05
C ASP A 435 3.84 36.11 5.78
N ALA A 436 5.02 35.52 5.60
CA ALA A 436 6.26 36.04 6.15
C ALA A 436 6.63 37.39 5.53
N ILE A 437 6.64 37.51 4.20
CA ILE A 437 6.93 38.77 3.51
C ILE A 437 5.94 39.86 3.94
N ALA A 438 4.64 39.57 3.97
CA ALA A 438 3.62 40.52 4.38
C ALA A 438 3.83 41.01 5.83
N SER A 439 4.20 40.09 6.74
CA SER A 439 4.48 40.44 8.12
C SER A 439 5.77 41.27 8.27
N PHE A 440 6.85 40.90 7.57
CA PHE A 440 8.11 41.64 7.61
C PHE A 440 8.01 43.01 6.94
N LEU A 441 7.22 43.16 5.88
CA LEU A 441 6.96 44.48 5.29
C LEU A 441 6.12 45.38 6.20
N ALA A 442 5.17 44.83 6.95
CA ALA A 442 4.37 45.60 7.90
C ALA A 442 5.18 45.96 9.16
N LYS A 443 6.05 45.07 9.61
CA LYS A 443 6.97 45.29 10.74
C LYS A 443 8.33 44.69 10.39
N PRO A 444 9.28 45.49 9.87
CA PRO A 444 10.63 45.03 9.56
C PRO A 444 11.32 44.49 10.81
N ASP A 445 12.16 43.47 10.64
CA ASP A 445 12.85 42.80 11.75
C ASP A 445 14.26 43.39 11.96
N PRO A 446 14.51 44.06 13.11
CA PRO A 446 15.80 44.67 13.41
C PRO A 446 16.98 43.69 13.37
N ALA A 447 16.75 42.40 13.62
CA ALA A 447 17.84 41.41 13.65
C ALA A 447 18.47 41.12 12.26
N THR A 448 17.80 41.56 11.18
CA THR A 448 18.18 41.34 9.78
C THR A 448 18.39 42.63 8.99
N GLU A 449 18.44 43.77 9.67
CA GLU A 449 18.73 45.07 9.05
C GLU A 449 20.18 45.10 8.52
N GLY A 450 20.41 45.79 7.39
CA GLY A 450 21.75 45.95 6.80
C GLY A 450 22.37 44.71 6.15
N VAL A 451 21.58 43.66 5.87
CA VAL A 451 22.03 42.43 5.18
C VAL A 451 21.08 41.99 4.07
N CYS A 452 20.73 42.90 3.16
CA CYS A 452 19.62 42.74 2.21
C CYS A 452 19.73 41.55 1.23
N LEU A 453 20.96 41.05 0.99
CA LEU A 453 21.24 39.89 0.14
C LEU A 453 21.46 38.57 0.91
N LEU A 454 21.06 38.51 2.18
CA LEU A 454 21.21 37.31 3.01
C LEU A 454 20.51 36.09 2.38
N SER A 455 21.26 35.01 2.16
CA SER A 455 20.71 33.74 1.66
C SER A 455 20.62 32.70 2.76
N GLY A 456 19.71 31.73 2.62
CA GLY A 456 19.61 30.63 3.59
C GLY A 456 20.90 29.81 3.72
N SER A 457 21.75 29.82 2.68
CA SER A 457 23.07 29.16 2.73
C SER A 457 24.07 29.90 3.61
N LEU A 458 24.04 31.24 3.62
CA LEU A 458 24.92 32.08 4.45
C LEU A 458 24.52 31.99 5.92
N VAL A 459 23.21 31.97 6.21
CA VAL A 459 22.71 31.75 7.57
C VAL A 459 23.15 30.38 8.11
N LYS A 460 23.05 29.31 7.29
CA LYS A 460 23.52 27.97 7.67
C LYS A 460 25.03 27.90 7.92
N LYS A 461 25.82 28.64 7.13
CA LYS A 461 27.28 28.77 7.31
C LYS A 461 27.67 29.68 8.48
N ARG A 462 26.71 30.31 9.16
CA ARG A 462 26.91 31.25 10.28
C ARG A 462 27.83 32.41 9.93
N THR A 463 27.68 32.94 8.72
CA THR A 463 28.39 34.13 8.22
C THR A 463 27.46 35.35 8.27
N GLN A 464 27.98 36.56 8.01
CA GLN A 464 27.18 37.81 7.99
C GLN A 464 26.45 38.09 9.31
N GLY A 465 27.14 37.97 10.46
CA GLY A 465 26.54 38.29 11.77
C GLY A 465 25.64 37.21 12.39
N TRP A 466 25.47 36.04 11.76
CA TRP A 466 24.62 34.93 12.23
C TRP A 466 25.40 33.82 12.99
N ARG A 467 26.34 34.17 13.90
CA ARG A 467 27.02 33.21 14.80
C ARG A 467 26.34 33.15 16.16
N LYS A 468 26.05 31.94 16.65
CA LYS A 468 25.56 31.71 18.02
C LYS A 468 26.72 31.88 19.02
N TYR A 469 26.66 32.89 19.88
CA TYR A 469 27.66 33.10 20.94
C TYR A 469 27.49 32.02 22.02
N LYS A 470 28.55 31.27 22.32
CA LYS A 470 28.55 30.30 23.43
C LYS A 470 29.07 30.99 24.70
N GLY A 471 28.15 31.43 25.55
CA GLY A 471 28.26 31.72 26.99
C GLY A 471 29.65 31.84 27.63
N ARG A 472 30.48 32.80 27.22
CA ARG A 472 31.57 33.33 28.05
C ARG A 472 31.42 34.84 28.15
N GLU A 473 31.58 35.36 29.36
CA GLU A 473 31.42 36.77 29.70
C GLU A 473 32.20 37.68 28.75
N ARG A 474 31.55 38.79 28.42
CA ARG A 474 31.92 39.77 27.40
C ARG A 474 33.14 40.56 27.87
N LYS A 475 34.32 40.38 27.25
CA LYS A 475 35.37 41.40 27.33
C LYS A 475 35.02 42.52 26.36
N SER A 476 35.15 43.77 26.80
CA SER A 476 34.81 44.99 26.06
C SER A 476 35.52 45.10 24.69
N LEU A 477 36.61 44.36 24.48
CA LEU A 477 37.36 44.32 23.22
C LEU A 477 36.68 43.49 22.11
N ASP A 478 35.88 42.46 22.45
CA ASP A 478 35.15 41.62 21.46
C ASP A 478 33.95 42.37 20.81
N LEU A 479 33.52 43.48 21.41
CA LEU A 479 32.45 44.35 20.90
C LEU A 479 32.86 45.17 19.67
N LEU A 480 34.17 45.39 19.49
CA LEU A 480 34.72 46.06 18.31
C LEU A 480 34.96 45.09 17.14
N GLU A 481 35.11 43.79 17.41
CA GLU A 481 35.44 42.78 16.39
C GLU A 481 34.22 42.08 15.77
N THR A 482 33.00 42.30 16.29
CA THR A 482 31.80 41.58 15.82
C THR A 482 31.06 42.21 14.64
N LYS A 483 31.60 43.25 14.00
CA LYS A 483 30.91 43.96 12.92
C LYS A 483 31.72 43.98 11.64
N GLN A 484 31.55 42.94 10.81
CA GLN A 484 31.88 43.04 9.40
C GLN A 484 30.74 42.47 8.56
N GLU A 485 29.73 43.32 8.35
CA GLU A 485 28.75 43.23 7.26
C GLU A 485 29.53 43.52 5.98
N SER A 486 30.07 42.47 5.36
CA SER A 486 30.82 42.65 4.11
C SER A 486 29.81 42.83 2.97
N PRO A 487 29.93 43.87 2.14
CA PRO A 487 29.04 44.06 1.01
C PRO A 487 29.00 42.82 0.12
N LEU A 488 27.79 42.42 -0.28
CA LEU A 488 27.57 41.22 -1.09
C LEU A 488 27.34 41.59 -2.56
N ARG A 489 27.85 40.74 -3.46
CA ARG A 489 27.46 40.74 -4.88
C ARG A 489 26.32 39.76 -5.10
N LEU A 490 25.50 40.03 -6.11
CA LEU A 490 24.45 39.12 -6.53
C LEU A 490 25.02 37.77 -6.98
N PRO A 491 24.40 36.65 -6.58
CA PRO A 491 24.82 35.34 -7.02
C PRO A 491 24.51 35.09 -8.50
N SER A 492 25.19 34.12 -9.10
CA SER A 492 24.79 33.55 -10.39
C SER A 492 23.40 32.92 -10.32
N ARG A 493 22.63 32.97 -11.42
CA ARG A 493 21.32 32.30 -11.52
C ARG A 493 21.41 30.83 -11.10
N LYS A 494 20.56 30.44 -10.16
CA LYS A 494 20.54 29.09 -9.57
C LYS A 494 19.57 28.18 -10.34
N ARG A 495 19.60 26.88 -10.05
CA ARG A 495 18.64 25.89 -10.56
C ARG A 495 17.63 25.49 -9.49
N TRP A 496 16.44 25.06 -9.89
CA TRP A 496 15.34 24.75 -8.97
C TRP A 496 15.69 23.68 -7.93
N PHE A 497 16.50 22.68 -8.31
CA PHE A 497 16.92 21.63 -7.36
C PHE A 497 17.69 22.20 -6.16
N GLN A 498 18.36 23.35 -6.30
CA GLN A 498 19.13 24.02 -5.25
C GLN A 498 18.25 24.70 -4.19
N ALA A 499 16.94 24.82 -4.44
CA ALA A 499 15.97 25.30 -3.45
C ALA A 499 15.72 24.29 -2.33
N ALA A 500 15.86 23.00 -2.61
CA ALA A 500 15.76 21.93 -1.62
C ALA A 500 17.16 21.54 -1.12
N SER A 501 17.25 21.06 0.13
CA SER A 501 18.52 20.56 0.67
C SER A 501 18.92 19.24 0.01
N VAL A 502 20.22 19.00 -0.15
CA VAL A 502 20.77 17.75 -0.70
C VAL A 502 20.24 16.53 0.05
N SER A 503 20.15 16.58 1.39
CA SER A 503 19.58 15.48 2.19
C SER A 503 18.13 15.15 1.81
N ARG A 504 17.30 16.14 1.45
CA ARG A 504 15.90 15.89 1.04
C ARG A 504 15.86 15.18 -0.30
N TRP A 505 16.72 15.57 -1.24
CA TRP A 505 16.89 14.86 -2.50
C TRP A 505 17.36 13.42 -2.26
N VAL A 506 18.42 13.24 -1.47
CA VAL A 506 18.97 11.91 -1.17
C VAL A 506 17.92 11.01 -0.53
N TYR A 507 17.21 11.46 0.51
CA TYR A 507 16.18 10.62 1.15
C TYR A 507 15.00 10.32 0.22
N THR A 508 14.58 11.28 -0.61
CA THR A 508 13.51 11.06 -1.59
C THR A 508 13.94 10.03 -2.62
N VAL A 509 15.11 10.21 -3.25
CA VAL A 509 15.66 9.30 -4.25
C VAL A 509 15.89 7.91 -3.65
N LEU A 510 16.49 7.82 -2.46
CA LEU A 510 16.71 6.56 -1.77
C LEU A 510 15.39 5.82 -1.52
N LEU A 511 14.35 6.52 -1.08
CA LEU A 511 13.03 5.91 -0.85
C LEU A 511 12.42 5.35 -2.15
N PHE A 512 12.49 6.11 -3.26
CA PHE A 512 12.03 5.60 -4.56
C PHE A 512 12.86 4.42 -5.06
N VAL A 513 14.18 4.44 -4.88
CA VAL A 513 15.06 3.31 -5.22
C VAL A 513 14.73 2.07 -4.38
N CYS A 514 14.52 2.24 -3.07
CA CYS A 514 14.12 1.15 -2.17
C CYS A 514 12.74 0.56 -2.48
N MET A 515 11.85 1.29 -3.16
CA MET A 515 10.59 0.73 -3.66
C MET A 515 10.78 0.07 -5.03
N LEU A 516 11.39 0.77 -5.99
CA LEU A 516 11.46 0.33 -7.38
C LEU A 516 12.40 -0.87 -7.59
N VAL A 517 13.55 -0.92 -6.91
CA VAL A 517 14.51 -2.02 -7.11
C VAL A 517 13.92 -3.36 -6.65
N PRO A 518 13.35 -3.50 -5.44
CA PRO A 518 12.64 -4.72 -5.05
C PRO A 518 11.46 -5.03 -5.98
N SER A 519 10.68 -4.03 -6.42
CA SER A 519 9.58 -4.27 -7.38
C SER A 519 10.07 -4.86 -8.70
N VAL A 520 11.20 -4.40 -9.24
CA VAL A 520 11.78 -4.97 -10.47
C VAL A 520 12.28 -6.41 -10.24
N ILE A 521 12.88 -6.69 -9.07
CA ILE A 521 13.34 -8.05 -8.71
C ILE A 521 12.14 -8.98 -8.58
N VAL A 522 11.11 -8.57 -7.82
CA VAL A 522 9.87 -9.34 -7.63
C VAL A 522 9.14 -9.53 -8.96
N LEU A 523 9.10 -8.52 -9.84
CA LEU A 523 8.53 -8.67 -11.18
C LEU A 523 9.28 -9.75 -11.98
N ARG A 524 10.61 -9.71 -11.97
CA ARG A 524 11.42 -10.72 -12.68
C ARG A 524 11.16 -12.12 -12.14
N LEU A 525 11.19 -12.29 -10.82
CA LEU A 525 10.91 -13.58 -10.18
C LEU A 525 9.47 -14.05 -10.45
N GLY A 526 8.52 -13.13 -10.39
CA GLY A 526 7.11 -13.39 -10.67
C GLY A 526 6.85 -13.80 -12.12
N ILE A 527 7.48 -13.16 -13.11
CA ILE A 527 7.37 -13.58 -14.51
C ILE A 527 7.99 -14.97 -14.72
N LEU A 528 9.13 -15.27 -14.09
CA LEU A 528 9.75 -16.59 -14.17
C LEU A 528 8.85 -17.67 -13.55
N ASN A 529 8.25 -17.39 -12.39
CA ASN A 529 7.33 -18.30 -11.73
C ASN A 529 6.04 -18.49 -12.53
N TYR A 530 5.45 -17.41 -13.02
CA TYR A 530 4.27 -17.45 -13.88
C TYR A 530 4.51 -18.28 -15.14
N ASN A 531 5.60 -18.03 -15.87
CA ASN A 531 5.93 -18.77 -17.09
C ASN A 531 6.18 -20.26 -16.80
N LYS A 532 6.76 -20.60 -15.64
CA LYS A 532 6.96 -22.00 -15.24
C LYS A 532 5.62 -22.68 -14.94
N ALA A 533 4.70 -21.99 -14.28
CA ALA A 533 3.41 -22.54 -13.87
C ALA A 533 2.40 -22.62 -15.03
N SER A 534 2.32 -21.59 -15.87
CA SER A 534 1.31 -21.51 -16.93
C SER A 534 1.78 -22.04 -18.28
N LYS A 535 3.11 -22.12 -18.53
CA LYS A 535 3.75 -22.29 -19.87
C LYS A 535 3.25 -21.32 -20.96
N SER A 536 2.29 -20.42 -20.67
CA SER A 536 1.91 -19.28 -21.51
C SER A 536 3.02 -18.24 -21.49
N LYS A 537 3.32 -17.68 -22.66
CA LYS A 537 4.29 -16.58 -22.81
C LYS A 537 3.69 -15.21 -22.54
N SER A 538 2.36 -15.10 -22.43
CA SER A 538 1.65 -13.82 -22.30
C SER A 538 1.17 -13.62 -20.87
N ILE A 539 1.87 -12.75 -20.14
CA ILE A 539 1.41 -12.27 -18.82
C ILE A 539 0.14 -11.41 -18.92
N TRP A 540 -0.22 -10.95 -20.13
CA TRP A 540 -1.39 -10.09 -20.35
C TRP A 540 -2.71 -10.87 -20.29
N ASP A 541 -2.63 -12.19 -20.37
CA ASP A 541 -3.78 -13.08 -20.21
C ASP A 541 -4.18 -13.19 -18.73
N SER A 542 -3.28 -12.78 -17.81
CA SER A 542 -3.61 -12.63 -16.39
C SER A 542 -4.34 -11.31 -16.13
N GLY A 543 -5.53 -11.39 -15.52
CA GLY A 543 -6.25 -10.20 -15.09
C GLY A 543 -5.49 -9.40 -14.03
N LEU A 544 -5.81 -8.11 -13.92
CA LEU A 544 -5.23 -7.23 -12.92
C LEU A 544 -5.72 -7.66 -11.51
N GLY A 545 -4.78 -8.00 -10.63
CA GLY A 545 -5.10 -8.47 -9.27
C GLY A 545 -5.79 -9.84 -9.20
N GLU A 546 -5.63 -10.70 -10.21
CA GLU A 546 -6.26 -12.02 -10.27
C GLU A 546 -5.40 -13.12 -9.66
N ALA A 547 -5.97 -13.86 -8.71
CA ALA A 547 -5.36 -15.05 -8.15
C ALA A 547 -5.57 -16.24 -9.10
N SER A 548 -4.48 -16.92 -9.37
CA SER A 548 -4.34 -18.16 -10.14
C SER A 548 -3.18 -18.92 -9.53
N SER A 549 -3.02 -20.22 -9.80
CA SER A 549 -1.85 -20.96 -9.31
C SER A 549 -0.50 -20.35 -9.71
N GLY A 550 -0.41 -19.72 -10.87
CA GLY A 550 0.79 -19.01 -11.31
C GLY A 550 1.05 -17.67 -10.59
N THR A 551 0.03 -17.08 -9.97
CA THR A 551 0.08 -15.78 -9.29
C THR A 551 -0.08 -15.86 -7.77
N THR A 552 -0.43 -17.02 -7.24
CA THR A 552 -0.56 -17.31 -5.80
C THR A 552 0.78 -17.78 -5.22
N LEU A 553 1.16 -17.27 -4.04
CA LEU A 553 2.39 -17.67 -3.36
C LEU A 553 2.11 -18.83 -2.40
N ALA A 554 1.90 -20.03 -2.94
CA ALA A 554 1.59 -21.22 -2.13
C ALA A 554 2.65 -21.51 -1.05
N GLY A 555 3.94 -21.20 -1.29
CA GLY A 555 5.00 -21.38 -0.29
C GLY A 555 4.93 -20.43 0.93
N LEU A 556 3.99 -19.49 0.95
CA LEU A 556 3.67 -18.63 2.09
C LEU A 556 2.33 -19.01 2.73
N SER A 557 1.73 -20.15 2.39
CA SER A 557 0.48 -20.59 2.99
C SER A 557 0.61 -20.74 4.51
N ILE A 558 -0.47 -20.40 5.20
CA ILE A 558 -0.59 -20.57 6.66
C ILE A 558 -1.98 -21.07 7.01
N SER A 559 -2.13 -21.59 8.22
CA SER A 559 -3.43 -22.06 8.72
C SER A 559 -4.48 -20.93 8.71
N ALA A 560 -5.70 -21.27 8.28
CA ALA A 560 -6.85 -20.38 8.12
C ALA A 560 -7.50 -19.91 9.44
N THR A 561 -6.69 -19.68 10.47
CA THR A 561 -7.13 -19.06 11.73
C THR A 561 -7.29 -17.56 11.57
N SER A 562 -8.07 -16.89 12.43
CA SER A 562 -8.18 -15.42 12.44
C SER A 562 -6.79 -14.75 12.49
N THR A 563 -5.89 -15.25 13.34
CA THR A 563 -4.51 -14.74 13.44
C THR A 563 -3.72 -14.92 12.14
N GLY A 564 -3.89 -16.04 11.46
CA GLY A 564 -3.28 -16.28 10.16
C GLY A 564 -3.77 -15.27 9.12
N ILE A 565 -5.10 -15.14 8.97
CA ILE A 565 -5.71 -14.19 8.03
C ILE A 565 -5.20 -12.76 8.28
N PHE A 566 -5.19 -12.28 9.53
CA PHE A 566 -4.65 -10.96 9.86
C PHE A 566 -3.16 -10.81 9.54
N SER A 567 -2.36 -11.87 9.71
CA SER A 567 -0.93 -11.84 9.39
C SER A 567 -0.68 -11.64 7.90
N MET A 568 -1.43 -12.34 7.03
CA MET A 568 -1.32 -12.17 5.58
C MET A 568 -1.88 -10.84 5.10
N ILE A 569 -2.98 -10.36 5.71
CA ILE A 569 -3.52 -9.01 5.48
C ILE A 569 -2.46 -7.94 5.75
N LEU A 570 -1.78 -8.01 6.90
CA LEU A 570 -0.75 -7.05 7.26
C LEU A 570 0.41 -7.12 6.27
N MET A 571 0.87 -8.32 5.93
CA MET A 571 1.96 -8.54 4.97
C MET A 571 1.64 -7.94 3.60
N ALA A 572 0.45 -8.21 3.06
CA ALA A 572 -0.01 -7.70 1.77
C ALA A 572 -0.02 -6.16 1.70
N ASN A 573 -0.25 -5.49 2.84
CA ASN A 573 -0.40 -4.04 2.89
C ASN A 573 0.85 -3.27 3.38
N ILE A 574 1.93 -3.94 3.82
CA ILE A 574 3.19 -3.26 4.18
C ILE A 574 3.69 -2.29 3.09
N PRO A 575 3.67 -2.64 1.78
CA PRO A 575 4.11 -1.73 0.71
C PRO A 575 3.33 -0.40 0.67
N GLN A 576 2.08 -0.37 1.13
CA GLN A 576 1.26 0.84 1.17
C GLN A 576 1.86 1.92 2.06
N ILE A 577 2.55 1.55 3.15
CA ILE A 577 3.23 2.50 4.03
C ILE A 577 4.36 3.22 3.28
N LEU A 578 5.10 2.50 2.43
CA LEU A 578 6.18 3.09 1.64
C LEU A 578 5.65 4.11 0.63
N VAL A 579 4.49 3.84 0.01
CA VAL A 579 3.81 4.77 -0.89
C VAL A 579 3.37 6.05 -0.13
N SER A 580 2.79 5.90 1.06
CA SER A 580 2.41 7.06 1.91
C SER A 580 3.62 7.90 2.31
N LEU A 581 4.75 7.25 2.65
CA LEU A 581 6.00 7.95 2.92
C LEU A 581 6.49 8.68 1.66
N ALA A 582 6.46 8.03 0.50
CA ALA A 582 6.88 8.64 -0.76
C ALA A 582 6.10 9.91 -1.07
N TYR A 583 4.79 9.91 -0.82
CA TYR A 583 3.95 11.10 -0.92
C TYR A 583 4.48 12.26 -0.05
N PHE A 584 4.78 12.02 1.24
CA PHE A 584 5.28 13.09 2.12
C PHE A 584 6.62 13.67 1.68
N PHE A 585 7.57 12.81 1.29
CA PHE A 585 8.90 13.25 0.83
C PHE A 585 8.79 14.02 -0.49
N TYR A 586 8.02 13.48 -1.44
CA TYR A 586 7.81 14.11 -2.75
C TYR A 586 7.05 15.44 -2.64
N ASN A 587 5.97 15.49 -1.86
CA ASN A 587 5.24 16.72 -1.56
C ASN A 587 6.17 17.77 -0.91
N GLY A 588 7.00 17.36 0.05
CA GLY A 588 7.97 18.23 0.70
C GLY A 588 9.02 18.78 -0.28
N LEU A 589 9.47 17.96 -1.23
CA LEU A 589 10.43 18.35 -2.28
C LEU A 589 9.84 19.35 -3.27
N LEU A 590 8.65 19.06 -3.81
CA LEU A 590 7.94 19.97 -4.71
C LEU A 590 7.61 21.30 -4.03
N THR A 591 7.19 21.27 -2.76
CA THR A 591 6.89 22.49 -2.00
C THR A 591 8.12 23.39 -1.86
N CYS A 592 9.31 22.83 -1.60
CA CYS A 592 10.56 23.60 -1.60
C CYS A 592 10.82 24.31 -2.93
N MET A 593 10.77 23.54 -4.03
CA MET A 593 11.13 24.05 -5.34
C MET A 593 10.14 25.12 -5.80
N LEU A 594 8.84 24.85 -5.67
CA LEU A 594 7.80 25.76 -6.13
C LEU A 594 7.64 27.00 -5.23
N GLY A 595 7.92 26.89 -3.93
CA GLY A 595 8.01 28.04 -3.03
C GLY A 595 9.15 28.99 -3.43
N ALA A 596 10.32 28.45 -3.76
CA ALA A 596 11.43 29.26 -4.26
C ALA A 596 11.14 29.89 -5.63
N VAL A 597 10.44 29.19 -6.52
CA VAL A 597 9.97 29.74 -7.80
C VAL A 597 9.00 30.89 -7.57
N GLU A 598 8.10 30.76 -6.60
CA GLU A 598 7.18 31.84 -6.26
C GLU A 598 7.91 33.09 -5.76
N TYR A 599 8.92 32.88 -4.89
CA TYR A 599 9.79 33.93 -4.36
C TYR A 599 10.59 34.63 -5.48
N ASP A 600 11.29 33.88 -6.34
CA ASP A 600 12.05 34.39 -7.50
C ASP A 600 11.18 35.20 -8.47
N ASN A 601 9.92 34.80 -8.67
CA ASN A 601 9.02 35.53 -9.58
C ASN A 601 8.76 36.98 -9.13
N TYR A 602 8.88 37.32 -7.83
CA TYR A 602 8.72 38.70 -7.37
C TYR A 602 9.92 39.59 -7.72
N ALA A 603 11.08 39.03 -8.08
CA ALA A 603 12.19 39.82 -8.60
C ALA A 603 11.95 40.27 -10.05
N THR A 604 11.25 39.44 -10.83
CA THR A 604 11.04 39.71 -12.27
C THR A 604 9.74 40.45 -12.59
N LYS A 605 8.75 40.40 -11.70
CA LYS A 605 7.42 40.96 -11.95
C LYS A 605 6.82 41.51 -10.67
N ARG A 606 6.28 42.73 -10.75
CA ARG A 606 5.43 43.31 -9.72
C ARG A 606 4.09 42.56 -9.64
N LYS A 607 3.76 42.04 -8.46
CA LYS A 607 2.53 41.25 -8.26
C LYS A 607 2.10 41.28 -6.79
N PRO A 608 0.80 41.13 -6.51
CA PRO A 608 0.31 41.03 -5.13
C PRO A 608 0.82 39.76 -4.44
N LEU A 609 1.06 39.87 -3.13
CA LEU A 609 1.51 38.75 -2.30
C LEU A 609 0.43 37.66 -2.23
N ARG A 610 0.86 36.40 -2.36
CA ARG A 610 0.05 35.23 -2.02
C ARG A 610 0.21 34.93 -0.54
N VAL A 611 -0.85 35.15 0.22
CA VAL A 611 -0.90 34.93 1.66
C VAL A 611 -2.03 33.98 1.99
N SER A 612 -1.98 33.36 3.15
CA SER A 612 -3.09 32.54 3.66
C SER A 612 -4.33 33.37 3.96
N TRP A 613 -4.16 34.66 4.32
CA TRP A 613 -5.27 35.55 4.68
C TRP A 613 -5.14 36.92 4.01
N PRO A 614 -5.69 37.08 2.79
CA PRO A 614 -5.51 38.32 2.04
C PRO A 614 -6.25 39.48 2.69
N ARG A 615 -5.62 40.65 2.56
CA ARG A 615 -6.15 41.99 2.80
C ARG A 615 -5.75 42.88 1.62
N GLY A 616 -6.58 43.87 1.26
CA GLY A 616 -6.30 44.77 0.14
C GLY A 616 -6.15 44.02 -1.19
N ALA A 617 -5.08 44.31 -1.94
CA ALA A 617 -4.81 43.69 -3.24
C ALA A 617 -4.17 42.30 -3.15
N GLN A 618 -3.84 41.82 -1.94
CA GLN A 618 -3.27 40.49 -1.73
C GLN A 618 -4.21 39.41 -2.26
N ARG A 619 -3.64 38.32 -2.75
CA ARG A 619 -4.40 37.18 -3.22
C ARG A 619 -4.38 36.07 -2.18
N SER A 620 -5.57 35.54 -1.86
CA SER A 620 -5.64 34.18 -1.35
C SER A 620 -5.49 33.25 -2.54
N THR A 621 -4.55 32.32 -2.47
CA THR A 621 -4.65 31.12 -3.29
C THR A 621 -4.19 29.93 -2.49
N TYR A 622 -5.12 28.97 -2.42
CA TYR A 622 -4.99 27.58 -2.01
C TYR A 622 -4.61 27.43 -0.54
N TYR A 623 -5.52 26.86 0.25
CA TYR A 623 -5.31 26.54 1.65
C TYR A 623 -3.99 25.77 1.84
N LEU A 624 -3.51 25.04 0.83
CA LEU A 624 -2.22 24.34 0.80
C LEU A 624 -1.02 25.22 0.39
N THR A 625 0.13 24.95 1.02
CA THR A 625 1.44 25.53 0.66
C THR A 625 1.80 25.28 -0.81
N LEU A 626 1.46 24.10 -1.33
CA LEU A 626 1.62 23.67 -2.72
C LEU A 626 0.41 24.11 -3.58
N PRO A 627 0.61 24.75 -4.75
CA PRO A 627 -0.51 25.14 -5.62
C PRO A 627 -1.34 23.94 -6.13
N TYR A 628 -2.66 24.11 -6.28
CA TYR A 628 -3.58 23.01 -6.68
C TYR A 628 -3.23 22.34 -8.01
N ARG A 629 -2.67 23.09 -8.97
CA ARG A 629 -2.16 22.54 -10.23
C ARG A 629 -1.07 21.46 -10.07
N TYR A 630 -0.46 21.37 -8.88
CA TYR A 630 0.51 20.33 -8.53
C TYR A 630 -0.02 19.42 -7.42
N SER A 631 -0.75 19.95 -6.43
CA SER A 631 -1.23 19.13 -5.31
C SER A 631 -2.35 18.18 -5.73
N ILE A 632 -3.28 18.59 -6.60
CA ILE A 632 -4.38 17.73 -7.05
C ILE A 632 -3.82 16.59 -7.92
N PRO A 633 -2.99 16.83 -8.96
CA PRO A 633 -2.37 15.73 -9.70
C PRO A 633 -1.52 14.82 -8.81
N LEU A 634 -0.79 15.37 -7.82
CA LEU A 634 -0.01 14.56 -6.89
C LEU A 634 -0.89 13.64 -6.04
N LEU A 635 -2.03 14.13 -5.53
CA LEU A 635 -2.97 13.30 -4.79
C LEU A 635 -3.61 12.23 -5.68
N ILE A 636 -3.96 12.56 -6.92
CA ILE A 636 -4.50 11.60 -7.90
C ILE A 636 -3.46 10.50 -8.18
N VAL A 637 -2.23 10.87 -8.51
CA VAL A 637 -1.15 9.90 -8.77
C VAL A 637 -0.86 9.07 -7.52
N SER A 638 -0.92 9.66 -6.32
CA SER A 638 -0.77 8.92 -5.06
C SER A 638 -1.89 7.89 -4.86
N ALA A 639 -3.14 8.26 -5.11
CA ALA A 639 -4.28 7.33 -5.00
C ALA A 639 -4.19 6.19 -6.03
N VAL A 640 -3.81 6.51 -7.27
CA VAL A 640 -3.56 5.51 -8.33
C VAL A 640 -2.42 4.58 -7.95
N LEU A 641 -1.31 5.11 -7.40
CA LEU A 641 -0.18 4.28 -6.98
C LEU A 641 -0.55 3.35 -5.82
N HIS A 642 -1.30 3.84 -4.83
CA HIS A 642 -1.82 3.00 -3.74
C HIS A 642 -2.71 1.87 -4.27
N TRP A 643 -3.62 2.17 -5.19
CA TRP A 643 -4.48 1.17 -5.83
C TRP A 643 -3.68 0.16 -6.66
N LEU A 644 -2.76 0.61 -7.52
CA LEU A 644 -1.90 -0.29 -8.30
C LEU A 644 -1.06 -1.20 -7.41
N VAL A 645 -0.54 -0.68 -6.29
CA VAL A 645 0.20 -1.48 -5.31
C VAL A 645 -0.70 -2.49 -4.61
N SER A 646 -1.98 -2.16 -4.33
CA SER A 646 -2.92 -3.11 -3.73
C SER A 646 -3.34 -4.22 -4.69
N GLN A 647 -3.17 -4.01 -6.00
CA GLN A 647 -3.37 -5.03 -7.04
C GLN A 647 -2.07 -5.76 -7.41
N SER A 648 -0.92 -5.22 -7.02
CA SER A 648 0.41 -5.80 -7.27
C SER A 648 0.75 -6.92 -6.30
N PHE A 649 0.36 -6.76 -5.03
CA PHE A 649 0.58 -7.72 -3.96
C PHE A 649 -0.65 -7.68 -3.05
N PHE A 650 -1.39 -8.79 -2.98
CA PHE A 650 -2.73 -8.82 -2.40
C PHE A 650 -2.97 -10.09 -1.58
N PHE A 651 -3.93 -10.03 -0.67
CA PHE A 651 -4.37 -11.18 0.12
C PHE A 651 -5.20 -12.14 -0.74
N VAL A 652 -4.97 -13.45 -0.58
CA VAL A 652 -5.69 -14.52 -1.28
C VAL A 652 -6.26 -15.50 -0.27
N GLN A 653 -7.55 -15.77 -0.39
CA GLN A 653 -8.25 -16.83 0.31
C GLN A 653 -8.98 -17.71 -0.69
N VAL A 654 -8.84 -19.03 -0.54
CA VAL A 654 -9.58 -20.04 -1.32
C VAL A 654 -10.27 -20.98 -0.34
N ILE A 655 -11.59 -21.06 -0.44
CA ILE A 655 -12.45 -21.93 0.38
C ILE A 655 -13.08 -22.97 -0.56
N PRO A 656 -12.55 -24.20 -0.64
CA PRO A 656 -13.17 -25.24 -1.45
C PRO A 656 -14.55 -25.61 -0.95
N PHE A 657 -15.42 -25.97 -1.89
CA PHE A 657 -16.70 -26.61 -1.63
C PHE A 657 -16.65 -28.03 -2.16
N ASP A 658 -17.16 -28.98 -1.39
CA ASP A 658 -17.34 -30.34 -1.90
C ASP A 658 -18.43 -30.39 -2.99
N ARG A 659 -18.54 -31.56 -3.61
CA ARG A 659 -19.55 -31.87 -4.64
C ARG A 659 -21.01 -31.74 -4.16
N HIS A 660 -21.24 -31.70 -2.85
CA HIS A 660 -22.56 -31.49 -2.25
C HIS A 660 -22.82 -30.01 -1.91
N GLY A 661 -21.86 -29.12 -2.21
CA GLY A 661 -21.97 -27.69 -1.94
C GLY A 661 -21.70 -27.34 -0.48
N VAL A 662 -21.05 -28.22 0.29
CA VAL A 662 -20.63 -27.95 1.67
C VAL A 662 -19.24 -27.30 1.66
N PRO A 663 -19.06 -26.13 2.31
CA PRO A 663 -17.76 -25.50 2.40
C PRO A 663 -16.84 -26.31 3.33
N GLN A 664 -15.58 -26.48 2.91
CA GLN A 664 -14.55 -27.03 3.76
C GLN A 664 -14.01 -25.93 4.69
N GLU A 665 -14.08 -26.15 6.00
CA GLU A 665 -13.82 -25.11 7.01
C GLU A 665 -12.45 -25.22 7.70
N ARG A 666 -11.65 -26.26 7.40
CA ARG A 666 -10.40 -26.52 8.12
C ARG A 666 -9.19 -26.68 7.20
N TYR A 667 -8.02 -26.42 7.79
CA TYR A 667 -6.73 -26.73 7.19
C TYR A 667 -6.56 -28.27 7.12
N PRO A 668 -6.01 -28.84 6.04
CA PRO A 668 -5.30 -28.20 4.92
C PRO A 668 -6.16 -27.74 3.73
N GLU A 669 -7.49 -27.85 3.79
CA GLU A 669 -8.37 -27.61 2.63
C GLU A 669 -8.50 -26.12 2.29
N VAL A 670 -8.52 -25.24 3.30
CA VAL A 670 -8.58 -23.78 3.11
C VAL A 670 -7.19 -23.18 2.89
N LEU A 671 -7.00 -22.49 1.76
CA LEU A 671 -5.75 -21.79 1.45
C LEU A 671 -5.84 -20.32 1.86
N VAL A 672 -4.92 -19.89 2.73
CA VAL A 672 -4.72 -18.49 3.12
C VAL A 672 -3.27 -18.09 2.83
N THR A 673 -3.09 -17.15 1.90
CA THR A 673 -1.76 -16.69 1.48
C THR A 673 -1.82 -15.29 0.83
N CYS A 674 -0.74 -14.86 0.19
CA CYS A 674 -0.68 -13.68 -0.68
C CYS A 674 -0.55 -14.08 -2.16
N GLY A 675 -1.07 -13.23 -3.03
CA GLY A 675 -0.88 -13.29 -4.48
C GLY A 675 -0.14 -12.06 -5.00
N TYR A 676 0.35 -12.15 -6.23
CA TYR A 676 1.01 -11.04 -6.93
C TYR A 676 0.53 -10.94 -8.38
N SER A 677 0.51 -9.74 -8.95
CA SER A 677 0.14 -9.52 -10.37
C SER A 677 1.27 -8.85 -11.14
N PRO A 678 1.92 -9.55 -12.10
CA PRO A 678 2.96 -8.96 -12.95
C PRO A 678 2.50 -7.69 -13.68
N VAL A 679 1.26 -7.71 -14.21
CA VAL A 679 0.66 -6.58 -14.93
C VAL A 679 0.52 -5.35 -14.04
N ALA A 680 -0.02 -5.52 -12.82
CA ALA A 680 -0.15 -4.42 -11.86
C ALA A 680 1.23 -3.88 -11.42
N ILE A 681 2.21 -4.76 -11.20
CA ILE A 681 3.58 -4.36 -10.85
C ILE A 681 4.21 -3.51 -11.96
N ILE A 682 4.03 -3.87 -13.24
CA ILE A 682 4.52 -3.08 -14.38
C ILE A 682 3.94 -1.66 -14.34
N PHE A 683 2.62 -1.53 -14.23
CA PHE A 683 1.99 -0.20 -14.15
C PHE A 683 2.44 0.57 -12.90
N GLY A 684 2.60 -0.10 -11.76
CA GLY A 684 3.15 0.48 -10.53
C GLY A 684 4.56 1.02 -10.71
N ILE A 685 5.45 0.27 -11.38
CA ILE A 685 6.83 0.69 -11.70
C ILE A 685 6.83 1.88 -12.65
N ILE A 686 5.98 1.88 -13.69
CA ILE A 686 5.89 2.99 -14.65
C ILE A 686 5.45 4.27 -13.92
N VAL A 687 4.33 4.23 -13.21
CA VAL A 687 3.80 5.41 -12.51
C VAL A 687 4.75 5.87 -11.40
N GLY A 688 5.28 4.94 -10.59
CA GLY A 688 6.23 5.22 -9.53
C GLY A 688 7.57 5.75 -10.02
N GLY A 689 8.06 5.25 -11.17
CA GLY A 689 9.31 5.68 -11.81
C GLY A 689 9.22 7.04 -12.51
N LEU A 690 8.05 7.42 -13.02
CA LEU A 690 7.83 8.74 -13.62
C LEU A 690 7.94 9.88 -12.62
N LEU A 691 7.53 9.68 -11.36
CA LEU A 691 7.58 10.71 -10.31
C LEU A 691 9.00 11.29 -10.10
N PRO A 692 10.05 10.50 -9.78
CA PRO A 692 11.40 11.04 -9.59
C PRO A 692 11.97 11.66 -10.87
N VAL A 693 11.62 11.14 -12.06
CA VAL A 693 12.02 11.72 -13.35
C VAL A 693 11.42 13.12 -13.52
N VAL A 694 10.12 13.28 -13.28
CA VAL A 694 9.44 14.59 -13.35
C VAL A 694 10.06 15.58 -12.35
N ALA A 695 10.32 15.15 -11.11
CA ALA A 695 10.99 15.99 -10.13
C ALA A 695 12.39 16.43 -10.57
N ALA A 696 13.19 15.52 -11.14
CA ALA A 696 14.53 15.82 -11.65
C ALA A 696 14.47 16.81 -12.82
N LEU A 697 13.60 16.58 -13.81
CA LEU A 697 13.39 17.48 -14.95
C LEU A 697 12.95 18.88 -14.52
N MET A 698 12.05 18.97 -13.54
CA MET A 698 11.68 20.25 -12.92
C MET A 698 12.88 20.90 -12.21
N GLY A 699 13.67 20.11 -11.48
CA GLY A 699 14.85 20.55 -10.75
C GLY A 699 15.95 21.15 -11.64
N LEU A 700 16.07 20.69 -12.90
CA LEU A 700 17.06 21.18 -13.86
C LEU A 700 16.78 22.59 -14.39
N ARG A 701 15.54 23.08 -14.25
CA ARG A 701 15.15 24.43 -14.70
C ARG A 701 15.94 25.51 -13.93
N ARG A 702 16.35 26.57 -14.63
CA ARG A 702 17.02 27.74 -14.03
C ARG A 702 15.99 28.75 -13.50
N PHE A 703 16.34 29.43 -12.42
CA PHE A 703 15.63 30.63 -11.97
C PHE A 703 15.83 31.78 -12.94
N ARG A 704 14.87 32.70 -12.99
CA ARG A 704 14.89 33.81 -13.96
C ARG A 704 15.75 34.97 -13.46
N SER A 705 15.77 35.21 -12.15
CA SER A 705 16.51 36.32 -11.55
C SER A 705 17.82 35.87 -10.88
N HIS A 706 18.60 36.87 -10.46
CA HIS A 706 19.79 36.72 -9.63
C HIS A 706 19.49 36.83 -8.13
N MET A 707 18.21 36.86 -7.75
CA MET A 707 17.79 36.99 -6.36
C MET A 707 18.40 35.89 -5.48
N PRO A 708 18.96 36.23 -4.30
CA PRO A 708 19.45 35.24 -3.34
C PRO A 708 18.36 34.23 -2.97
N LEU A 709 18.72 32.94 -2.96
CA LEU A 709 17.79 31.90 -2.52
C LEU A 709 17.60 31.96 -0.99
N ALA A 710 16.53 32.63 -0.57
CA ALA A 710 16.08 32.59 0.82
C ALA A 710 15.61 31.18 1.23
N GLY A 711 14.97 30.47 0.30
CA GLY A 711 14.41 29.14 0.54
C GLY A 711 13.35 29.18 1.63
N GLN A 712 13.52 28.38 2.67
CA GLN A 712 12.63 28.34 3.84
C GLN A 712 13.14 29.16 5.03
N CYS A 713 14.26 29.87 4.88
CA CYS A 713 14.92 30.49 6.01
C CYS A 713 14.22 31.80 6.38
N SER A 714 13.61 31.85 7.57
CA SER A 714 12.92 33.05 8.08
C SER A 714 13.82 34.30 8.05
N ALA A 715 15.07 34.15 8.47
CA ALA A 715 16.06 35.22 8.49
C ALA A 715 16.37 35.78 7.10
N ALA A 716 16.56 34.90 6.10
CA ALA A 716 16.84 35.33 4.74
C ALA A 716 15.63 36.00 4.07
N ILE A 717 14.41 35.52 4.36
CA ILE A 717 13.18 36.16 3.87
C ILE A 717 13.04 37.56 4.49
N SER A 718 13.28 37.66 5.80
CA SER A 718 13.18 38.91 6.56
C SER A 718 14.19 39.97 6.11
N ALA A 719 15.42 39.56 5.85
CA ALA A 719 16.47 40.46 5.36
C ALA A 719 16.12 41.15 4.04
N ALA A 720 15.30 40.52 3.19
CA ALA A 720 14.83 41.12 1.94
C ALA A 720 13.66 42.10 2.13
N CYS A 721 13.14 42.30 3.35
CA CYS A 721 11.89 43.02 3.63
C CYS A 721 12.11 44.27 4.51
N HIS A 722 13.03 45.14 4.10
CA HIS A 722 13.35 46.41 4.76
C HIS A 722 13.06 47.59 3.82
N PRO A 723 11.78 47.97 3.59
CA PRO A 723 11.46 49.12 2.73
C PRO A 723 11.95 50.44 3.34
N MET A 724 12.30 51.42 2.50
CA MET A 724 12.78 52.73 2.97
C MET A 724 11.69 53.57 3.64
N THR A 725 10.43 53.42 3.22
CA THR A 725 9.30 54.12 3.80
C THR A 725 8.43 53.14 4.59
N THR A 726 8.14 53.47 5.85
CA THR A 726 7.20 52.69 6.68
C THR A 726 5.77 53.26 6.63
N ALA A 727 5.60 54.44 6.02
CA ALA A 727 4.32 55.12 5.89
C ALA A 727 3.38 54.49 4.85
N VAL A 728 3.91 53.63 3.97
CA VAL A 728 3.13 52.92 2.94
C VAL A 728 2.92 51.48 3.37
N ASP A 729 1.67 51.02 3.36
CA ASP A 729 1.32 49.60 3.56
C ASP A 729 1.75 48.75 2.36
N HIS A 730 3.06 48.57 2.17
CA HIS A 730 3.64 47.82 1.04
C HIS A 730 3.05 46.41 0.93
N ALA A 731 2.82 45.76 2.07
CA ALA A 731 2.25 44.41 2.13
C ALA A 731 0.88 44.29 1.45
N LEU A 732 0.07 45.36 1.43
CA LEU A 732 -1.31 45.36 0.89
C LEU A 732 -1.38 45.68 -0.60
N LYS A 733 -0.26 46.09 -1.20
CA LYS A 733 -0.15 46.49 -2.61
C LYS A 733 0.65 45.44 -3.40
N PRO A 734 0.63 45.49 -4.74
CA PRO A 734 1.56 44.72 -5.56
C PRO A 734 3.00 45.09 -5.24
N VAL A 735 3.84 44.09 -4.93
CA VAL A 735 5.25 44.29 -4.57
C VAL A 735 6.18 43.68 -5.62
N GLN A 736 7.39 44.22 -5.69
CA GLN A 736 8.50 43.69 -6.46
C GLN A 736 9.75 43.75 -5.59
N TRP A 737 10.65 42.77 -5.74
CA TRP A 737 11.98 42.84 -5.13
C TRP A 737 12.95 43.41 -6.16
N GLY A 738 13.76 44.38 -5.75
CA GLY A 738 14.77 44.99 -6.61
C GLY A 738 15.55 46.08 -5.89
N GLU A 739 16.43 46.73 -6.63
CA GLU A 739 17.29 47.80 -6.15
C GLU A 739 16.48 49.09 -6.05
N VAL A 740 16.51 49.75 -4.88
CA VAL A 740 15.71 50.95 -4.63
C VAL A 740 16.50 52.20 -5.07
N PRO A 741 15.93 53.10 -5.90
CA PRO A 741 16.63 54.29 -6.38
C PRO A 741 17.06 55.23 -5.24
N GLY A 742 18.30 55.70 -5.27
CA GLY A 742 18.80 56.75 -4.36
C GLY A 742 19.29 56.28 -2.99
N SER A 743 19.32 54.98 -2.70
CA SER A 743 19.90 54.45 -1.45
C SER A 743 21.43 54.41 -1.55
N VAL A 744 22.11 55.51 -1.27
CA VAL A 744 23.54 55.47 -0.93
C VAL A 744 23.62 55.47 0.59
N LEU A 745 23.76 54.27 1.19
CA LEU A 745 24.10 54.16 2.60
C LEU A 745 25.56 54.63 2.76
N SER A 746 25.74 55.89 3.16
CA SER A 746 27.07 56.39 3.54
C SER A 746 27.45 55.78 4.89
N HIS A 747 28.70 55.32 4.99
CA HIS A 747 29.29 54.74 6.21
C HIS A 747 29.18 55.65 7.46
N SER A 748 28.80 56.92 7.29
CA SER A 748 28.65 57.94 8.34
C SER A 748 27.35 57.85 9.15
N GLY A 749 26.30 57.17 8.66
CA GLY A 749 25.03 57.05 9.40
C GLY A 749 25.10 56.15 10.64
N PHE A 750 26.15 55.34 10.78
CA PHE A 750 26.32 54.38 11.87
C PHE A 750 27.14 54.89 13.06
N LEU A 751 27.77 56.07 12.96
CA LEU A 751 28.63 56.64 14.02
C LEU A 751 27.94 57.67 14.91
N ASN A 752 26.80 58.23 14.49
CA ASN A 752 26.17 59.34 15.23
C ASN A 752 25.43 58.95 16.52
N THR A 753 25.51 57.68 16.95
CA THR A 753 24.90 57.24 18.23
C THR A 753 25.93 57.06 19.36
N ILE A 754 27.23 57.31 19.12
CA ILE A 754 28.27 57.09 20.14
C ILE A 754 29.37 58.15 20.04
N THR A 755 29.04 59.41 20.29
CA THR A 755 30.03 60.40 20.74
C THR A 755 29.39 61.33 21.76
N THR A 756 29.25 60.84 22.98
CA THR A 756 29.40 61.67 24.18
C THR A 756 30.38 60.94 25.08
N ASP A 757 31.49 61.63 25.31
CA ASP A 757 32.45 61.45 26.39
C ASP A 757 33.24 60.13 26.42
N ILE A 758 34.51 60.21 26.02
CA ILE A 758 35.67 59.76 26.80
C ILE A 758 36.92 60.34 26.12
N GLU A 759 37.52 61.29 26.82
CA GLU A 759 38.86 61.83 26.62
C GLU A 759 39.86 60.85 27.27
N CYS A 760 40.94 60.43 26.58
CA CYS A 760 42.23 60.06 27.19
C CYS A 760 43.30 59.67 26.17
N ASP A 761 44.33 60.51 26.14
CA ASP A 761 45.78 60.31 26.03
C ASP A 761 46.44 59.26 25.10
N ALA A 762 47.36 59.82 24.32
CA ALA A 762 48.36 59.15 23.50
C ALA A 762 49.49 58.53 24.34
N ARG A 763 49.89 57.30 23.99
CA ARG A 763 51.29 56.84 24.16
C ARG A 763 51.67 55.75 23.16
N SER A 764 52.83 55.97 22.57
CA SER A 764 53.59 55.17 21.61
C SER A 764 54.08 53.82 22.17
N SER A 765 54.19 52.80 21.32
CA SER A 765 55.45 52.07 21.12
C SER A 765 55.38 51.12 19.92
N VAL A 766 56.52 51.02 19.25
CA VAL A 766 56.84 50.28 18.03
C VAL A 766 57.18 48.83 18.38
N GLY A 767 56.78 47.89 17.53
CA GLY A 767 57.22 46.49 17.58
C GLY A 767 56.72 45.69 16.38
N SER A 768 57.63 45.38 15.47
CA SER A 768 57.49 44.55 14.28
C SER A 768 57.28 43.07 14.64
N ASP A 769 56.34 42.38 13.97
CA ASP A 769 56.63 41.10 13.30
C ASP A 769 55.51 40.65 12.37
N GLU A 770 55.94 40.00 11.30
CA GLU A 770 55.26 39.57 10.07
C GLU A 770 54.04 38.66 10.27
N GLN A 771 52.88 39.00 9.67
CA GLN A 771 51.88 38.02 9.25
C GLN A 771 50.89 38.58 8.20
N ARG A 772 51.01 38.04 6.97
CA ARG A 772 50.01 37.93 5.89
C ARG A 772 49.02 39.09 5.69
N LEU A 773 49.30 39.90 4.65
CA LEU A 773 48.45 40.97 4.11
C LEU A 773 46.99 40.51 3.81
N PRO A 774 45.98 41.25 4.29
CA PRO A 774 44.64 41.26 3.71
C PRO A 774 44.61 42.12 2.45
N LEU A 775 43.74 41.72 1.51
CA LEU A 775 43.41 42.34 0.23
C LEU A 775 42.78 43.74 0.40
N ALA A 776 43.51 44.70 0.98
CA ALA A 776 43.06 46.07 1.24
C ALA A 776 44.06 47.11 0.73
N ARG A 777 44.88 46.78 -0.29
CA ARG A 777 45.89 47.69 -0.81
C ARG A 777 46.02 47.74 -2.34
N GLU A 778 44.89 47.60 -3.02
CA GLU A 778 44.72 48.07 -4.42
C GLU A 778 43.41 48.83 -4.52
N LEU A 779 43.33 49.98 -3.84
CA LEU A 779 42.38 51.03 -4.18
C LEU A 779 43.17 52.33 -4.14
N ASP A 780 43.39 52.85 -5.34
CA ASP A 780 44.25 53.97 -5.65
C ASP A 780 43.84 55.22 -4.86
N ARG A 781 44.84 55.86 -4.24
CA ARG A 781 44.72 57.17 -3.59
C ARG A 781 44.59 58.22 -4.70
N ASN A 782 43.40 58.49 -5.23
CA ASN A 782 43.03 59.79 -5.82
C ASN A 782 41.61 59.92 -6.43
N ASP A 783 40.59 59.24 -5.92
CA ASP A 783 39.21 59.63 -6.29
C ASP A 783 38.27 59.52 -5.09
N SER A 784 37.82 60.66 -4.59
CA SER A 784 36.83 60.82 -3.53
C SER A 784 35.42 60.50 -4.03
N ARG A 785 35.23 59.35 -4.67
CA ARG A 785 33.91 58.75 -4.86
C ARG A 785 33.60 57.90 -3.65
N ALA A 786 32.70 58.41 -2.80
CA ALA A 786 32.07 57.61 -1.76
C ALA A 786 31.57 56.29 -2.39
N VAL A 787 32.13 55.15 -1.96
CA VAL A 787 31.64 53.84 -2.38
C VAL A 787 30.24 53.69 -1.76
N GLY A 788 29.22 54.01 -2.55
CA GLY A 788 27.83 53.88 -2.12
C GLY A 788 27.39 52.43 -2.18
N PHE A 789 26.92 51.90 -1.06
CA PHE A 789 26.27 50.59 -1.03
C PHE A 789 24.78 50.76 -1.35
N LEU A 790 24.30 49.92 -2.26
CA LEU A 790 22.92 49.93 -2.71
C LEU A 790 22.09 48.95 -1.86
N HIS A 791 20.79 49.19 -1.79
CA HIS A 791 19.87 48.38 -1.00
C HIS A 791 18.85 47.68 -1.90
N CYS A 792 18.60 46.41 -1.64
CA CYS A 792 17.56 45.63 -2.33
C CYS A 792 16.45 45.23 -1.36
N THR A 793 15.21 45.55 -1.68
CA THR A 793 14.08 45.19 -0.79
C THR A 793 12.82 44.88 -1.57
N PHE A 794 11.93 44.13 -0.94
CA PHE A 794 10.53 44.08 -1.35
C PHE A 794 9.87 45.43 -1.06
N THR A 795 9.28 46.06 -2.08
CA THR A 795 8.50 47.28 -1.91
C THR A 795 7.39 47.36 -2.95
N SER A 796 6.38 48.18 -2.65
CA SER A 796 5.34 48.58 -3.60
C SER A 796 5.71 49.86 -4.38
N GLU A 797 6.86 50.45 -4.12
CA GLU A 797 7.44 51.59 -4.85
C GLU A 797 8.29 51.08 -6.02
N ASP A 798 8.70 51.98 -6.93
CA ASP A 798 9.48 51.61 -8.11
C ASP A 798 10.88 51.09 -7.72
N VAL A 799 11.27 49.99 -8.35
CA VAL A 799 12.58 49.35 -8.16
C VAL A 799 13.21 49.07 -9.52
N SER A 800 14.53 49.11 -9.57
CA SER A 800 15.33 48.75 -10.74
C SER A 800 15.82 47.30 -10.65
N GLU A 801 16.15 46.70 -11.80
CA GLU A 801 16.73 45.35 -11.82
C GLU A 801 18.14 45.39 -11.22
N PRO A 802 18.41 44.62 -10.15
CA PRO A 802 19.73 44.61 -9.49
C PRO A 802 20.85 44.15 -10.43
N SER A 803 21.99 44.87 -10.43
CA SER A 803 23.15 44.57 -11.27
C SER A 803 24.19 43.71 -10.56
N THR A 804 24.76 42.73 -11.26
CA THR A 804 25.86 41.89 -10.73
C THR A 804 27.18 42.65 -10.54
N SER A 805 27.31 43.86 -11.11
CA SER A 805 28.49 44.72 -10.93
C SER A 805 28.44 45.55 -9.64
N HIS A 806 27.27 45.69 -9.01
CA HIS A 806 27.06 46.51 -7.83
C HIS A 806 27.35 45.75 -6.52
N LEU A 807 27.61 46.51 -5.45
CA LEU A 807 27.78 46.03 -4.08
C LEU A 807 26.58 46.46 -3.24
N TYR A 808 26.05 45.52 -2.46
CA TYR A 808 24.84 45.72 -1.67
C TYR A 808 25.10 45.50 -0.18
N LEU A 809 24.51 46.35 0.67
CA LEU A 809 24.40 46.16 2.12
C LEU A 809 22.93 46.07 2.51
#